data_AF-A0A2V7CGX3-F1
#
_entry.id   AF-A0A2V7CGX3-F1
#
_cell.length_a   1.000
_cell.length_b   1.000
_cell.length_c   1.000
_cell.angle_alpha   90.00
_cell.angle_beta   90.00
_cell.angle_gamma   90.00
#
_symmetry.space_group_name_H-M   'P 1'
#
loop_
_entity.id
_entity.type
_entity.pdbx_description
1 polymer ?
#
loop_
_entity_poly.entity_id
_entity_poly.type
_entity_poly.pdbx_seq_one_letter_code
_entity_poly.pdbx_strand_id
1 'polypeptide(L)'
;MNRTAVRLSLQEAIERAAAAQRSGDLAEAASLCSTVLEVAPEHFDALLLSGVVEHQRGNANRAVQLLSRALAVDPRSFEALVHQGLVLSALRRHEEALASYDAALAIRPSSADALYNRGSVLQSLGQHERALESYDRALALQPGDADALNNRGVALNELGRHAEALLSFDRALATRPAYAEALNNRGNALRALGQALASFDRALALRPDYPEALGNRGNALHALGRYDEALPSLDRALALRPGASEVLYSRGNILLALDRHQEALACYDRALALRPANAQVLNARGRALSAIGRREEALESYNEALAISPDDAEAGWCRNLAARMLAMPEPLQLALAAQREGKPAEAVRICRALLEAEPEQMDALLLLALLEHQQGNHAAALGLLGRVLAIDPGCYEALLLHGLVLLALQRPEEALASYDRALAIRPDSADALYHRGGALRALGRDAEALASFDRALAIRPRYAEALTSRGNVLQALDRHGEALVTYQQALAVRPGYAPALYHRGIALEALNRHVDALVMYGQVLAGPADSADAHCTRGNALHALGRLEEAVASYERALAIQPQHAEALNNRGSVLRELGRLEEALVSYEQVLSFRPDDAQAHFNASVTRLLLGDFERGWAEYEWRWQDWSLKLPRHSIDKPLWLGQDGIEGRTIVLHPEQGLGDAIQFVRYAPLIAARGAQVVIACHALLIDLFRTVEGVRAVIDPEGPRPDFDYHIPMMSLPRAFRTGLDSIPAQVPYLSAAPSRIETWRRRLASHDARTKVGLVWAGNPQYPRDRARSCPIERFAPVAESTQCVFFSLQKGAAAGAVAKLDASGERVLDYTGELESFADTAALIEALDLVISVDTAVAHLAGALGKPVWILLPFASDWRWMHLREDSPWYPTARLFRQPRSGDWDSVLERVAAELEKLRARRG
;
A
#
# COMPACT_ATOMS: atom_id res chain seq x y z
N MET A 1 1.69 -86.09 -45.56
CA MET A 1 2.20 -86.53 -44.25
C MET A 1 3.05 -85.41 -43.65
N ASN A 2 2.65 -84.98 -42.44
CA ASN A 2 3.37 -84.27 -41.37
C ASN A 2 3.67 -82.75 -41.38
N ARG A 3 2.91 -82.07 -40.49
CA ARG A 3 3.30 -81.13 -39.39
C ARG A 3 3.79 -79.73 -39.81
N THR A 4 3.15 -78.62 -39.44
CA THR A 4 2.65 -78.29 -38.08
C THR A 4 1.46 -77.32 -38.16
N ALA A 5 0.30 -77.76 -37.70
CA ALA A 5 -0.78 -76.86 -37.32
C ALA A 5 -0.39 -76.21 -36.00
N VAL A 6 -0.24 -74.88 -35.98
CA VAL A 6 -0.44 -74.14 -34.74
C VAL A 6 -1.91 -73.74 -34.77
N ARG A 7 -2.79 -74.65 -34.32
CA ARG A 7 -4.06 -74.22 -33.73
C ARG A 7 -3.61 -73.43 -32.50
N LEU A 8 -3.48 -72.11 -32.65
CA LEU A 8 -3.33 -71.24 -31.50
C LEU A 8 -4.55 -71.54 -30.62
N SER A 9 -4.28 -71.87 -29.36
CA SER A 9 -5.34 -71.85 -28.36
C SER A 9 -5.97 -70.45 -28.35
N LEU A 10 -7.25 -70.34 -27.95
CA LEU A 10 -7.91 -69.04 -27.83
C LEU A 10 -7.08 -68.06 -26.97
N GLN A 11 -6.40 -68.59 -25.95
CA GLN A 11 -5.48 -67.86 -25.09
C GLN A 11 -4.28 -67.27 -25.86
N GLU A 12 -3.56 -68.09 -26.64
CA GLU A 12 -2.40 -67.61 -27.42
C GLU A 12 -2.81 -66.59 -28.49
N ALA A 13 -4.01 -66.72 -29.06
CA ALA A 13 -4.55 -65.75 -30.01
C ALA A 13 -4.83 -64.39 -29.35
N ILE A 14 -5.35 -64.39 -28.11
CA ILE A 14 -5.58 -63.16 -27.33
C ILE A 14 -4.27 -62.53 -26.85
N GLU A 15 -3.30 -63.31 -26.43
CA GLU A 15 -1.98 -62.79 -26.04
C GLU A 15 -1.27 -62.11 -27.22
N ARG A 16 -1.37 -62.69 -28.42
CA ARG A 16 -0.90 -62.07 -29.65
C ARG A 16 -1.68 -60.82 -30.02
N ALA A 17 -3.00 -60.83 -29.89
CA ALA A 17 -3.82 -59.64 -30.15
C ALA A 17 -3.45 -58.49 -29.20
N ALA A 18 -3.19 -58.80 -27.92
CA ALA A 18 -2.77 -57.82 -26.93
C ALA A 18 -1.35 -57.29 -27.22
N ALA A 19 -0.44 -58.15 -27.72
CA ALA A 19 0.88 -57.74 -28.16
C ALA A 19 0.81 -56.80 -29.38
N ALA A 20 -0.03 -57.13 -30.37
CA ALA A 20 -0.28 -56.30 -31.55
C ALA A 20 -0.89 -54.93 -31.18
N GLN A 21 -1.83 -54.91 -30.23
CA GLN A 21 -2.40 -53.67 -29.70
C GLN A 21 -1.35 -52.80 -29.02
N ARG A 22 -0.42 -53.39 -28.24
CA ARG A 22 0.69 -52.67 -27.63
C ARG A 22 1.73 -52.16 -28.65
N SER A 23 1.95 -52.87 -29.75
CA SER A 23 2.85 -52.43 -30.82
C SER A 23 2.21 -51.44 -31.80
N GLY A 24 0.92 -51.13 -31.63
CA GLY A 24 0.18 -50.20 -32.49
C GLY A 24 -0.35 -50.82 -33.79
N ASP A 25 -0.18 -52.13 -34.01
CA ASP A 25 -0.80 -52.83 -35.13
C ASP A 25 -2.26 -53.15 -34.81
N LEU A 26 -3.10 -52.11 -34.88
CA LEU A 26 -4.52 -52.19 -34.57
C LEU A 26 -5.29 -53.07 -35.57
N ALA A 27 -4.75 -53.28 -36.77
CA ALA A 27 -5.37 -54.11 -37.79
C ALA A 27 -5.16 -55.59 -37.49
N GLU A 28 -3.93 -56.00 -37.14
CA GLU A 28 -3.65 -57.37 -36.69
C GLU A 28 -4.39 -57.67 -35.38
N ALA A 29 -4.39 -56.75 -34.41
CA ALA A 29 -5.10 -56.91 -33.15
C ALA A 29 -6.62 -57.12 -33.36
N ALA A 30 -7.25 -56.30 -34.20
CA ALA A 30 -8.65 -56.44 -34.54
C ALA A 30 -8.95 -57.77 -35.24
N SER A 31 -8.11 -58.19 -36.19
CA SER A 31 -8.28 -59.46 -36.92
C SER A 31 -8.21 -60.66 -35.98
N LEU A 32 -7.22 -60.69 -35.07
CA LEU A 32 -7.05 -61.78 -34.11
C LEU A 32 -8.21 -61.84 -33.10
N CYS A 33 -8.66 -60.68 -32.60
CA CYS A 33 -9.87 -60.61 -31.76
C CYS A 33 -11.11 -61.12 -32.50
N SER A 34 -11.30 -60.77 -33.78
CA SER A 34 -12.41 -61.26 -34.59
C SER A 34 -12.38 -62.78 -34.74
N THR A 35 -11.22 -63.38 -35.04
CA THR A 35 -11.08 -64.84 -35.14
C THR A 35 -11.43 -65.54 -33.82
N VAL A 36 -11.06 -64.96 -32.67
CA VAL A 36 -11.43 -65.50 -31.35
C VAL A 36 -12.94 -65.39 -31.13
N LEU A 37 -13.56 -64.26 -31.48
CA LEU A 37 -15.00 -64.02 -31.32
C LEU A 37 -15.87 -64.82 -32.30
N GLU A 38 -15.34 -65.26 -33.44
CA GLU A 38 -16.01 -66.19 -34.34
C GLU A 38 -16.15 -67.59 -33.72
N VAL A 39 -15.12 -68.03 -32.99
CA VAL A 39 -15.11 -69.34 -32.32
C VAL A 39 -15.81 -69.28 -30.95
N ALA A 40 -15.67 -68.17 -30.22
CA ALA A 40 -16.25 -67.95 -28.90
C ALA A 40 -16.86 -66.53 -28.81
N PRO A 41 -18.13 -66.34 -29.21
CA PRO A 41 -18.77 -65.02 -29.29
C PRO A 41 -18.90 -64.25 -27.98
N GLU A 42 -18.80 -64.95 -26.85
CA GLU A 42 -18.89 -64.41 -25.48
C GLU A 42 -17.54 -64.43 -24.75
N HIS A 43 -16.42 -64.60 -25.48
CA HIS A 43 -15.10 -64.58 -24.86
C HIS A 43 -14.79 -63.18 -24.30
N PHE A 44 -14.74 -63.06 -22.97
CA PHE A 44 -14.59 -61.78 -22.27
C PHE A 44 -13.35 -60.98 -22.73
N ASP A 45 -12.15 -61.56 -22.66
CA ASP A 45 -10.91 -60.83 -23.01
C ASP A 45 -10.88 -60.37 -24.47
N ALA A 46 -11.49 -61.14 -25.37
CA ALA A 46 -11.63 -60.81 -26.78
C ALA A 46 -12.58 -59.64 -27.00
N LEU A 47 -13.71 -59.60 -26.28
CA LEU A 47 -14.67 -58.50 -26.34
C LEU A 47 -14.08 -57.22 -25.76
N LEU A 48 -13.41 -57.30 -24.60
CA LEU A 48 -12.73 -56.18 -23.96
C LEU A 48 -11.65 -55.60 -24.87
N LEU A 49 -10.72 -56.43 -25.35
CA LEU A 49 -9.62 -56.00 -26.20
C LEU A 49 -10.14 -55.45 -27.54
N SER A 50 -11.15 -56.08 -28.15
CA SER A 50 -11.77 -55.58 -29.38
C SER A 50 -12.43 -54.21 -29.17
N GLY A 51 -13.09 -54.00 -28.03
CA GLY A 51 -13.65 -52.70 -27.65
C GLY A 51 -12.59 -51.60 -27.56
N VAL A 52 -11.45 -51.89 -26.93
CA VAL A 52 -10.31 -50.95 -26.83
C VAL A 52 -9.70 -50.66 -28.19
N VAL A 53 -9.45 -51.70 -29.00
CA VAL A 53 -8.87 -51.54 -30.35
C VAL A 53 -9.79 -50.73 -31.26
N GLU A 54 -11.10 -50.98 -31.25
CA GLU A 54 -12.05 -50.21 -32.07
C GLU A 54 -12.13 -48.74 -31.62
N HIS A 55 -11.97 -48.44 -30.33
CA HIS A 55 -11.86 -47.07 -29.87
C HIS A 55 -10.60 -46.39 -30.42
N GLN A 56 -9.45 -47.07 -30.36
CA GLN A 56 -8.18 -46.56 -30.90
C GLN A 56 -8.23 -46.35 -32.43
N ARG A 57 -9.06 -47.11 -33.15
CA ARG A 57 -9.32 -46.95 -34.59
C ARG A 57 -10.33 -45.84 -34.92
N GLY A 58 -10.91 -45.17 -33.92
CA GLY A 58 -11.90 -44.11 -34.09
C GLY A 58 -13.36 -44.59 -34.18
N ASN A 59 -13.61 -45.90 -34.06
CA ASN A 59 -14.94 -46.49 -34.18
C ASN A 59 -15.67 -46.52 -32.82
N ALA A 60 -15.87 -45.34 -32.21
CA ALA A 60 -16.36 -45.22 -30.83
C ALA A 60 -17.74 -45.88 -30.58
N ASN A 61 -18.67 -45.82 -31.55
CA ASN A 61 -19.97 -46.50 -31.42
C ASN A 61 -19.83 -48.03 -31.38
N ARG A 62 -18.91 -48.59 -32.17
CA ARG A 62 -18.65 -50.04 -32.20
C ARG A 62 -17.93 -50.50 -30.93
N ALA A 63 -16.98 -49.70 -30.46
CA ALA A 63 -16.27 -49.91 -29.21
C ALA A 63 -17.23 -50.02 -28.02
N VAL A 64 -18.19 -49.10 -27.88
CA VAL A 64 -19.20 -49.13 -26.81
C VAL A 64 -20.05 -50.40 -26.87
N GLN A 65 -20.46 -50.85 -28.06
CA GLN A 65 -21.25 -52.08 -28.19
C GLN A 65 -20.46 -53.32 -27.74
N LEU A 66 -19.18 -53.40 -28.10
CA LEU A 66 -18.30 -54.52 -27.73
C LEU A 66 -18.01 -54.52 -26.22
N LEU A 67 -17.78 -53.36 -25.62
CA LEU A 67 -17.59 -53.20 -24.18
C LEU A 67 -18.87 -53.52 -23.39
N SER A 68 -20.05 -53.11 -23.88
CA SER A 68 -21.33 -53.51 -23.29
C SER A 68 -21.55 -55.02 -23.34
N ARG A 69 -21.12 -55.69 -24.42
CA ARG A 69 -21.14 -57.17 -24.51
C ARG A 69 -20.15 -57.80 -23.54
N ALA A 70 -18.95 -57.26 -23.38
CA ALA A 70 -17.99 -57.73 -22.38
C ALA A 70 -18.58 -57.63 -20.96
N LEU A 71 -19.26 -56.54 -20.64
CA LEU A 71 -19.92 -56.32 -19.35
C LEU A 71 -21.18 -57.16 -19.15
N ALA A 72 -21.79 -57.68 -20.21
CA ALA A 72 -22.85 -58.69 -20.09
C ALA A 72 -22.30 -60.05 -19.65
N VAL A 73 -21.05 -60.36 -20.01
CA VAL A 73 -20.34 -61.59 -19.62
C VAL A 73 -19.76 -61.45 -18.20
N ASP A 74 -19.09 -60.33 -17.91
CA ASP A 74 -18.62 -59.98 -16.56
C ASP A 74 -19.03 -58.55 -16.18
N PRO A 75 -20.15 -58.37 -15.46
CA PRO A 75 -20.63 -57.06 -15.01
C PRO A 75 -19.72 -56.37 -13.99
N ARG A 76 -18.77 -57.10 -13.38
CA ARG A 76 -17.86 -56.55 -12.35
C ARG A 76 -16.43 -56.37 -12.85
N SER A 77 -16.21 -56.39 -14.17
CA SER A 77 -14.91 -56.04 -14.74
C SER A 77 -14.64 -54.55 -14.61
N PHE A 78 -13.64 -54.21 -13.80
CA PHE A 78 -13.16 -52.85 -13.63
C PHE A 78 -12.64 -52.26 -14.95
N GLU A 79 -11.82 -53.03 -15.67
CA GLU A 79 -11.16 -52.61 -16.90
C GLU A 79 -12.20 -52.31 -18.00
N ALA A 80 -13.23 -53.15 -18.15
CA ALA A 80 -14.30 -52.92 -19.12
C ALA A 80 -15.14 -51.68 -18.80
N LEU A 81 -15.45 -51.43 -17.52
CA LEU A 81 -16.20 -50.24 -17.08
C LEU A 81 -15.42 -48.93 -17.30
N VAL A 82 -14.12 -48.91 -17.00
CA VAL A 82 -13.26 -47.73 -17.25
C VAL A 82 -13.16 -47.42 -18.74
N HIS A 83 -12.92 -48.44 -19.58
CA HIS A 83 -12.86 -48.25 -21.03
C HIS A 83 -14.22 -47.84 -21.61
N GLN A 84 -15.33 -48.39 -21.10
CA GLN A 84 -16.67 -47.97 -21.52
C GLN A 84 -16.93 -46.49 -21.19
N GLY A 85 -16.57 -46.05 -19.97
CA GLY A 85 -16.68 -44.65 -19.55
C GLY A 85 -15.87 -43.70 -20.44
N LEU A 86 -14.65 -44.10 -20.81
CA LEU A 86 -13.79 -43.31 -21.70
C LEU A 86 -14.43 -43.12 -23.08
N VAL A 87 -14.94 -44.20 -23.67
CA VAL A 87 -15.58 -44.18 -24.98
C VAL A 87 -16.89 -43.38 -24.94
N LEU A 88 -17.70 -43.54 -23.90
CA LEU A 88 -18.95 -42.78 -23.72
C LEU A 88 -18.70 -41.28 -23.55
N SER A 89 -17.66 -40.89 -22.82
CA SER A 89 -17.22 -39.50 -22.68
C SER A 89 -16.82 -38.90 -24.03
N ALA A 90 -16.05 -39.64 -24.85
CA ALA A 90 -15.69 -39.24 -26.21
C ALA A 90 -16.92 -39.05 -27.13
N LEU A 91 -17.98 -39.84 -26.91
CA LEU A 91 -19.27 -39.71 -27.60
C LEU A 91 -20.18 -38.60 -27.03
N ARG A 92 -19.72 -37.81 -26.04
CA ARG A 92 -20.50 -36.78 -25.32
C ARG A 92 -21.72 -37.34 -24.57
N ARG A 93 -21.76 -38.65 -24.31
CA ARG A 93 -22.78 -39.33 -23.51
C ARG A 93 -22.37 -39.31 -22.04
N HIS A 94 -22.30 -38.11 -21.49
CA HIS A 94 -21.66 -37.82 -20.20
C HIS A 94 -22.34 -38.50 -19.00
N GLU A 95 -23.66 -38.60 -19.00
CA GLU A 95 -24.41 -39.26 -17.92
C GLU A 95 -24.15 -40.77 -17.85
N GLU A 96 -24.08 -41.43 -19.01
CA GLU A 96 -23.76 -42.86 -19.09
C GLU A 96 -22.29 -43.11 -18.77
N ALA A 97 -21.37 -42.23 -19.21
CA ALA A 97 -19.96 -42.30 -18.83
C ALA A 97 -19.77 -42.21 -17.32
N LEU A 98 -20.51 -41.30 -16.66
CA LEU A 98 -20.50 -41.16 -15.20
C LEU A 98 -20.96 -42.44 -14.51
N ALA A 99 -22.04 -43.07 -14.99
CA ALA A 99 -22.54 -44.34 -14.46
C ALA A 99 -21.50 -45.47 -14.57
N SER A 100 -20.80 -45.59 -15.72
CA SER A 100 -19.72 -46.57 -15.89
C SER A 100 -18.56 -46.33 -14.92
N TYR A 101 -18.16 -45.07 -14.68
CA TYR A 101 -17.10 -44.75 -13.70
C TYR A 101 -17.53 -44.97 -12.25
N ASP A 102 -18.77 -44.64 -11.89
CA ASP A 102 -19.32 -44.92 -10.54
C ASP A 102 -19.33 -46.44 -10.28
N ALA A 103 -19.74 -47.24 -11.27
CA ALA A 103 -19.69 -48.70 -11.18
C ALA A 103 -18.25 -49.24 -11.06
N ALA A 104 -17.30 -48.69 -11.83
CA ALA A 104 -15.89 -49.06 -11.74
C ALA A 104 -15.31 -48.77 -10.34
N LEU A 105 -15.62 -47.59 -9.79
CA LEU A 105 -15.14 -47.17 -8.47
C LEU A 105 -15.82 -47.91 -7.31
N ALA A 106 -17.01 -48.47 -7.51
CA ALA A 106 -17.64 -49.38 -6.56
C ALA A 106 -16.87 -50.72 -6.44
N ILE A 107 -16.16 -51.13 -7.50
CA ILE A 107 -15.31 -52.34 -7.51
C ILE A 107 -13.91 -52.02 -6.99
N ARG A 108 -13.30 -50.94 -7.49
CA ARG A 108 -11.95 -50.50 -7.10
C ARG A 108 -11.97 -49.02 -6.69
N PRO A 109 -12.25 -48.71 -5.41
CA PRO A 109 -12.39 -47.32 -4.94
C PRO A 109 -11.12 -46.47 -5.01
N SER A 110 -9.96 -47.11 -5.10
CA SER A 110 -8.61 -46.52 -5.07
C SER A 110 -7.95 -46.42 -6.46
N SER A 111 -8.74 -46.26 -7.53
CA SER A 111 -8.20 -46.01 -8.87
C SER A 111 -8.12 -44.50 -9.16
N ALA A 112 -6.89 -43.97 -9.23
CA ALA A 112 -6.63 -42.57 -9.55
C ALA A 112 -7.17 -42.18 -10.95
N ASP A 113 -6.92 -43.01 -11.97
CA ASP A 113 -7.36 -42.76 -13.35
C ASP A 113 -8.90 -42.71 -13.47
N ALA A 114 -9.61 -43.63 -12.80
CA ALA A 114 -11.07 -43.65 -12.83
C ALA A 114 -11.67 -42.44 -12.08
N LEU A 115 -11.05 -42.02 -10.97
CA LEU A 115 -11.44 -40.82 -10.23
C LEU A 115 -11.18 -39.54 -11.05
N TYR A 116 -10.03 -39.42 -11.70
CA TYR A 116 -9.70 -38.30 -12.58
C TYR A 116 -10.70 -38.18 -13.74
N ASN A 117 -10.96 -39.29 -14.45
CA ASN A 117 -11.86 -39.31 -15.59
C ASN A 117 -13.31 -39.02 -15.17
N ARG A 118 -13.75 -39.56 -14.03
CA ARG A 118 -15.04 -39.21 -13.43
C ARG A 118 -15.14 -37.71 -13.14
N GLY A 119 -14.10 -37.12 -12.55
CA GLY A 119 -14.03 -35.67 -12.31
C GLY A 119 -14.20 -34.86 -13.61
N SER A 120 -13.53 -35.26 -14.69
CA SER A 120 -13.64 -34.59 -16.00
C SER A 120 -15.04 -34.66 -16.60
N VAL A 121 -15.74 -35.79 -16.43
CA VAL A 121 -17.13 -35.93 -16.88
C VAL A 121 -18.07 -35.07 -16.03
N LEU A 122 -17.90 -35.07 -14.70
CA LEU A 122 -18.68 -34.22 -13.79
C LEU A 122 -18.50 -32.73 -14.08
N GLN A 123 -17.27 -32.31 -14.42
CA GLN A 123 -17.00 -30.94 -14.85
C GLN A 123 -17.71 -30.59 -16.16
N SER A 124 -17.77 -31.53 -17.11
CA SER A 124 -18.52 -31.35 -18.37
C SER A 124 -20.04 -31.28 -18.16
N LEU A 125 -20.55 -31.84 -17.07
CA LEU A 125 -21.94 -31.75 -16.63
C LEU A 125 -22.23 -30.51 -15.76
N GLY A 126 -21.24 -29.65 -15.49
CA GLY A 126 -21.37 -28.47 -14.61
C GLY A 126 -21.44 -28.79 -13.11
N GLN A 127 -21.18 -30.04 -12.71
CA GLN A 127 -21.24 -30.49 -11.31
C GLN A 127 -19.88 -30.31 -10.62
N HIS A 128 -19.48 -29.05 -10.43
CA HIS A 128 -18.12 -28.66 -10.04
C HIS A 128 -17.71 -29.15 -8.65
N GLU A 129 -18.61 -29.20 -7.67
CA GLU A 129 -18.32 -29.72 -6.31
C GLU A 129 -18.02 -31.22 -6.33
N ARG A 130 -18.81 -32.01 -7.08
CA ARG A 130 -18.59 -33.46 -7.23
C ARG A 130 -17.34 -33.75 -8.05
N ALA A 131 -17.02 -32.89 -9.02
CA ALA A 131 -15.77 -32.98 -9.78
C ALA A 131 -14.57 -32.73 -8.85
N LEU A 132 -14.64 -31.70 -7.99
CA LEU A 132 -13.61 -31.40 -7.00
C LEU A 132 -13.36 -32.58 -6.05
N GLU A 133 -14.41 -33.22 -5.51
CA GLU A 133 -14.27 -34.41 -4.67
C GLU A 133 -13.54 -35.55 -5.40
N SER A 134 -13.89 -35.79 -6.67
CA SER A 134 -13.23 -36.80 -7.51
C SER A 134 -11.75 -36.49 -7.70
N TYR A 135 -11.39 -35.23 -7.98
CA TYR A 135 -9.99 -34.82 -8.14
C TYR A 135 -9.20 -34.87 -6.85
N ASP A 136 -9.78 -34.47 -5.71
CA ASP A 136 -9.13 -34.56 -4.40
C ASP A 136 -8.79 -36.01 -4.06
N ARG A 137 -9.72 -36.94 -4.32
CA ARG A 137 -9.48 -38.37 -4.13
C ARG A 137 -8.44 -38.93 -5.10
N ALA A 138 -8.44 -38.50 -6.37
CA ALA A 138 -7.42 -38.89 -7.33
C ALA A 138 -6.02 -38.40 -6.89
N LEU A 139 -5.92 -37.17 -6.41
CA LEU A 139 -4.67 -36.56 -5.95
C LEU A 139 -4.19 -37.09 -4.60
N ALA A 140 -5.08 -37.63 -3.77
CA ALA A 140 -4.68 -38.36 -2.56
C ALA A 140 -3.92 -39.66 -2.92
N LEU A 141 -4.23 -40.27 -4.06
CA LEU A 141 -3.55 -41.46 -4.58
C LEU A 141 -2.31 -41.11 -5.41
N GLN A 142 -2.39 -40.05 -6.22
CA GLN A 142 -1.30 -39.58 -7.07
C GLN A 142 -1.09 -38.05 -6.92
N PRO A 143 -0.36 -37.60 -5.89
CA PRO A 143 -0.25 -36.17 -5.55
C PRO A 143 0.42 -35.27 -6.59
N GLY A 144 1.15 -35.88 -7.54
CA GLY A 144 1.90 -35.21 -8.59
C GLY A 144 1.23 -35.22 -9.97
N ASP A 145 -0.02 -35.68 -10.10
CA ASP A 145 -0.73 -35.62 -11.38
C ASP A 145 -1.05 -34.15 -11.75
N ALA A 146 -0.30 -33.61 -12.72
CA ALA A 146 -0.43 -32.24 -13.17
C ALA A 146 -1.78 -31.96 -13.88
N ASP A 147 -2.36 -32.94 -14.57
CA ASP A 147 -3.66 -32.78 -15.24
C ASP A 147 -4.80 -32.76 -14.22
N ALA A 148 -4.75 -33.64 -13.22
CA ALA A 148 -5.69 -33.62 -12.10
C ALA A 148 -5.58 -32.32 -11.28
N LEU A 149 -4.37 -31.81 -11.02
CA LEU A 149 -4.14 -30.53 -10.34
C LEU A 149 -4.68 -29.34 -11.15
N ASN A 150 -4.49 -29.32 -12.47
CA ASN A 150 -5.04 -28.29 -13.34
C ASN A 150 -6.58 -28.33 -13.33
N ASN A 151 -7.20 -29.49 -13.55
CA ASN A 151 -8.65 -29.59 -13.64
C ASN A 151 -9.35 -29.34 -12.30
N ARG A 152 -8.70 -29.72 -11.19
CA ARG A 152 -9.08 -29.28 -9.84
C ARG A 152 -9.08 -27.76 -9.71
N GLY A 153 -8.02 -27.10 -10.17
CA GLY A 153 -7.92 -25.65 -10.20
C GLY A 153 -9.03 -25.00 -11.00
N VAL A 154 -9.38 -25.56 -12.17
CA VAL A 154 -10.52 -25.10 -12.98
C VAL A 154 -11.83 -25.24 -12.21
N ALA A 155 -12.10 -26.40 -11.61
CA ALA A 155 -13.33 -26.62 -10.83
C ALA A 155 -13.44 -25.64 -9.64
N LEU A 156 -12.35 -25.39 -8.92
CA LEU A 156 -12.31 -24.40 -7.83
C LEU A 156 -12.56 -22.98 -8.34
N ASN A 157 -12.06 -22.65 -9.52
CA ASN A 157 -12.26 -21.33 -10.12
C ASN A 157 -13.72 -21.09 -10.53
N GLU A 158 -14.40 -22.10 -11.09
CA GLU A 158 -15.83 -22.05 -11.41
C GLU A 158 -16.70 -21.92 -10.14
N LEU A 159 -16.24 -22.46 -9.02
CA LEU A 159 -16.86 -22.31 -7.70
C LEU A 159 -16.55 -20.96 -7.00
N GLY A 160 -15.79 -20.06 -7.65
CA GLY A 160 -15.37 -18.78 -7.06
C GLY A 160 -14.26 -18.89 -6.00
N ARG A 161 -13.69 -20.09 -5.78
CA ARG A 161 -12.62 -20.35 -4.80
C ARG A 161 -11.24 -20.07 -5.41
N HIS A 162 -11.03 -18.83 -5.85
CA HIS A 162 -9.87 -18.42 -6.66
C HIS A 162 -8.51 -18.66 -5.98
N ALA A 163 -8.39 -18.42 -4.67
CA ALA A 163 -7.12 -18.62 -3.95
C ALA A 163 -6.67 -20.09 -3.94
N GLU A 164 -7.60 -21.02 -3.74
CA GLU A 164 -7.32 -22.46 -3.76
C GLU A 164 -7.09 -22.98 -5.18
N ALA A 165 -7.74 -22.38 -6.17
CA ALA A 165 -7.45 -22.63 -7.58
C ALA A 165 -5.99 -22.30 -7.91
N LEU A 166 -5.49 -21.15 -7.45
CA LEU A 166 -4.08 -20.75 -7.65
C LEU A 166 -3.10 -21.75 -7.05
N LEU A 167 -3.33 -22.21 -5.82
CA LEU A 167 -2.49 -23.24 -5.21
C LEU A 167 -2.47 -24.53 -6.04
N SER A 168 -3.61 -24.90 -6.64
CA SER A 168 -3.71 -26.08 -7.50
C SER A 168 -2.93 -25.89 -8.79
N PHE A 169 -3.04 -24.72 -9.44
CA PHE A 169 -2.27 -24.40 -10.65
C PHE A 169 -0.77 -24.28 -10.37
N ASP A 170 -0.37 -23.66 -9.25
CA ASP A 170 1.04 -23.55 -8.85
C ASP A 170 1.65 -24.94 -8.61
N ARG A 171 0.92 -25.85 -7.98
CA ARG A 171 1.34 -27.25 -7.85
C ARG A 171 1.41 -27.96 -9.20
N ALA A 172 0.45 -27.76 -10.10
CA ALA A 172 0.50 -28.33 -11.44
C ALA A 172 1.74 -27.87 -12.22
N LEU A 173 2.10 -26.58 -12.09
CA LEU A 173 3.27 -25.97 -12.72
C LEU A 173 4.59 -26.34 -12.05
N ALA A 174 4.58 -26.65 -10.75
CA ALA A 174 5.74 -27.21 -10.07
C ALA A 174 6.08 -28.62 -10.60
N THR A 175 5.07 -29.45 -10.87
CA THR A 175 5.26 -30.78 -11.48
C THR A 175 5.59 -30.68 -12.97
N ARG A 176 4.88 -29.83 -13.72
CA ARG A 176 5.08 -29.64 -15.17
C ARG A 176 5.21 -28.15 -15.50
N PRO A 177 6.44 -27.60 -15.49
CA PRO A 177 6.67 -26.17 -15.75
C PRO A 177 6.25 -25.70 -17.15
N ALA A 178 6.32 -26.58 -18.15
CA ALA A 178 5.93 -26.31 -19.54
C ALA A 178 4.45 -26.67 -19.81
N TYR A 179 3.53 -26.20 -18.97
CA TYR A 179 2.10 -26.48 -19.10
C TYR A 179 1.30 -25.20 -19.46
N ALA A 180 1.10 -24.98 -20.76
CA ALA A 180 0.48 -23.76 -21.29
C ALA A 180 -0.98 -23.58 -20.84
N GLU A 181 -1.76 -24.67 -20.77
CA GLU A 181 -3.15 -24.66 -20.31
C GLU A 181 -3.25 -24.25 -18.84
N ALA A 182 -2.40 -24.82 -17.97
CA ALA A 182 -2.36 -24.44 -16.55
C ALA A 182 -1.93 -22.99 -16.35
N LEU A 183 -1.00 -22.46 -17.14
CA LEU A 183 -0.63 -21.03 -17.12
C LEU A 183 -1.79 -20.13 -17.58
N ASN A 184 -2.53 -20.50 -18.62
CA ASN A 184 -3.72 -19.77 -19.05
C ASN A 184 -4.82 -19.80 -17.96
N ASN A 185 -5.08 -20.97 -17.37
CA ASN A 185 -6.11 -21.12 -16.33
C ASN A 185 -5.72 -20.38 -15.04
N ARG A 186 -4.43 -20.40 -14.68
CA ARG A 186 -3.87 -19.58 -13.59
C ARG A 186 -4.05 -18.09 -13.87
N GLY A 187 -3.77 -17.64 -15.09
CA GLY A 187 -4.03 -16.26 -15.51
C GLY A 187 -5.50 -15.87 -15.36
N ASN A 188 -6.42 -16.76 -15.73
CA ASN A 188 -7.86 -16.55 -15.54
C ASN A 188 -8.27 -16.42 -14.07
N ALA A 189 -7.72 -17.26 -13.19
CA ALA A 189 -7.94 -17.14 -11.74
C ALA A 189 -7.33 -15.85 -11.16
N LEU A 190 -6.14 -15.46 -11.61
CA LEU A 190 -5.49 -14.20 -11.22
C LEU A 190 -6.20 -12.96 -11.75
N ARG A 191 -6.99 -13.06 -12.82
CA ARG A 191 -7.78 -11.94 -13.35
C ARG A 191 -8.79 -11.45 -12.32
N ALA A 192 -9.39 -12.35 -11.54
CA ALA A 192 -10.26 -11.98 -10.41
C ALA A 192 -9.50 -11.23 -9.29
N LEU A 193 -8.17 -11.37 -9.23
CA LEU A 193 -7.28 -10.75 -8.24
C LEU A 193 -6.41 -9.61 -8.81
N GLY A 194 -6.57 -9.27 -10.10
CA GLY A 194 -5.84 -8.20 -10.78
C GLY A 194 -4.38 -8.50 -11.19
N GLN A 195 -3.94 -9.77 -11.21
CA GLN A 195 -2.51 -10.13 -11.42
C GLN A 195 -2.26 -11.11 -12.59
N ALA A 196 -3.00 -11.00 -13.70
CA ALA A 196 -3.10 -12.07 -14.70
C ALA A 196 -1.98 -12.12 -15.78
N LEU A 197 -1.41 -10.98 -16.18
CA LEU A 197 -0.62 -10.85 -17.41
C LEU A 197 0.58 -11.79 -17.49
N ALA A 198 1.37 -11.88 -16.42
CA ALA A 198 2.59 -12.71 -16.40
C ALA A 198 2.30 -14.19 -16.68
N SER A 199 1.12 -14.69 -16.30
CA SER A 199 0.74 -16.09 -16.57
C SER A 199 0.37 -16.28 -18.04
N PHE A 200 -0.34 -15.33 -18.66
CA PHE A 200 -0.66 -15.37 -20.08
C PHE A 200 0.59 -15.21 -20.95
N ASP A 201 1.50 -14.29 -20.61
CA ASP A 201 2.75 -14.10 -21.34
C ASP A 201 3.60 -15.37 -21.34
N ARG A 202 3.68 -16.06 -20.19
CA ARG A 202 4.35 -17.36 -20.09
C ARG A 202 3.63 -18.46 -20.88
N ALA A 203 2.29 -18.48 -20.87
CA ALA A 203 1.53 -19.43 -21.69
C ALA A 203 1.81 -19.24 -23.19
N LEU A 204 1.87 -18.00 -23.65
CA LEU A 204 2.14 -17.63 -25.04
C LEU A 204 3.61 -17.82 -25.44
N ALA A 205 4.54 -17.70 -24.49
CA ALA A 205 5.94 -18.07 -24.72
C ALA A 205 6.10 -19.57 -24.98
N LEU A 206 5.29 -20.42 -24.32
CA LEU A 206 5.28 -21.87 -24.57
C LEU A 206 4.48 -22.25 -25.82
N ARG A 207 3.35 -21.58 -26.06
CA ARG A 207 2.47 -21.82 -27.20
C ARG A 207 2.02 -20.47 -27.81
N PRO A 208 2.77 -19.94 -28.80
CA PRO A 208 2.45 -18.65 -29.40
C PRO A 208 1.10 -18.60 -30.12
N ASP A 209 0.64 -19.73 -30.65
CA ASP A 209 -0.63 -19.85 -31.38
C ASP A 209 -1.73 -20.43 -30.47
N TYR A 210 -1.97 -19.75 -29.34
CA TYR A 210 -2.99 -20.13 -28.36
C TYR A 210 -4.11 -19.07 -28.30
N PRO A 211 -5.20 -19.22 -29.08
CA PRO A 211 -6.24 -18.20 -29.22
C PRO A 211 -6.91 -17.82 -27.90
N GLU A 212 -7.15 -18.80 -27.02
CA GLU A 212 -7.75 -18.57 -25.70
C GLU A 212 -6.85 -17.70 -24.82
N ALA A 213 -5.54 -17.97 -24.76
CA ALA A 213 -4.60 -17.16 -23.99
C ALA A 213 -4.42 -15.75 -24.57
N LEU A 214 -4.41 -15.61 -25.90
CA LEU A 214 -4.38 -14.29 -26.57
C LEU A 214 -5.64 -13.47 -26.26
N GLY A 215 -6.81 -14.10 -26.31
CA GLY A 215 -8.10 -13.48 -25.95
C GLY A 215 -8.13 -13.05 -24.48
N ASN A 216 -7.72 -13.94 -23.58
CA ASN A 216 -7.69 -13.68 -22.14
C ASN A 216 -6.65 -12.60 -21.77
N ARG A 217 -5.50 -12.58 -22.45
CA ARG A 217 -4.49 -11.51 -22.33
C ARG A 217 -5.05 -10.17 -22.77
N GLY A 218 -5.72 -10.11 -23.93
CA GLY A 218 -6.37 -8.89 -24.41
C GLY A 218 -7.41 -8.35 -23.42
N ASN A 219 -8.21 -9.25 -22.83
CA ASN A 219 -9.18 -8.89 -21.78
C ASN A 219 -8.50 -8.38 -20.49
N ALA A 220 -7.39 -8.99 -20.08
CA ALA A 220 -6.63 -8.54 -18.93
C ALA A 220 -5.96 -7.17 -19.17
N LEU A 221 -5.45 -6.93 -20.37
CA LEU A 221 -4.88 -5.63 -20.76
C LEU A 221 -5.96 -4.54 -20.84
N HIS A 222 -7.15 -4.87 -21.34
CA HIS A 222 -8.32 -3.99 -21.29
C HIS A 222 -8.63 -3.57 -19.84
N ALA A 223 -8.72 -4.53 -18.92
CA ALA A 223 -8.95 -4.22 -17.50
C ALA A 223 -7.86 -3.35 -16.86
N LEU A 224 -6.66 -3.29 -17.46
CA LEU A 224 -5.54 -2.45 -17.03
C LEU A 224 -5.43 -1.13 -17.81
N GLY A 225 -6.35 -0.85 -18.74
CA GLY A 225 -6.31 0.36 -19.60
C GLY A 225 -5.20 0.34 -20.67
N ARG A 226 -4.50 -0.79 -20.87
CA ARG A 226 -3.40 -0.93 -21.83
C ARG A 226 -3.93 -1.31 -23.22
N TYR A 227 -4.71 -0.42 -23.82
CA TYR A 227 -5.45 -0.70 -25.05
C TYR A 227 -4.56 -1.00 -26.26
N ASP A 228 -3.44 -0.29 -26.39
CA ASP A 228 -2.49 -0.45 -27.51
C ASP A 228 -1.86 -1.84 -27.57
N GLU A 229 -1.71 -2.50 -26.43
CA GLU A 229 -1.19 -3.87 -26.35
C GLU A 229 -2.30 -4.94 -26.41
N ALA A 230 -3.52 -4.55 -26.02
CA ALA A 230 -4.67 -5.43 -26.03
C ALA A 230 -5.15 -5.74 -27.44
N LEU A 231 -5.27 -4.71 -28.31
CA LEU A 231 -5.75 -4.87 -29.68
C LEU A 231 -4.92 -5.86 -30.51
N PRO A 232 -3.57 -5.80 -30.56
CA PRO A 232 -2.76 -6.78 -31.28
C PRO A 232 -2.97 -8.22 -30.78
N SER A 233 -3.21 -8.40 -29.48
CA SER A 233 -3.47 -9.71 -28.89
C SER A 233 -4.80 -10.28 -29.38
N LEU A 234 -5.86 -9.46 -29.40
CA LEU A 234 -7.18 -9.84 -29.90
C LEU A 234 -7.18 -10.04 -31.41
N ASP A 235 -6.47 -9.21 -32.17
CA ASP A 235 -6.32 -9.34 -33.63
C ASP A 235 -5.65 -10.68 -33.99
N ARG A 236 -4.59 -11.04 -33.26
CA ARG A 236 -3.94 -12.35 -33.45
C ARG A 236 -4.85 -13.51 -33.06
N ALA A 237 -5.62 -13.38 -31.97
CA ALA A 237 -6.61 -14.38 -31.59
C ALA A 237 -7.68 -14.58 -32.68
N LEU A 238 -8.16 -13.49 -33.30
CA LEU A 238 -9.14 -13.52 -34.39
C LEU A 238 -8.55 -14.05 -35.70
N ALA A 239 -7.26 -13.81 -35.97
CA ALA A 239 -6.58 -14.40 -37.11
C ALA A 239 -6.52 -15.93 -37.02
N LEU A 240 -6.30 -16.46 -35.81
CA LEU A 240 -6.28 -17.90 -35.54
C LEU A 240 -7.68 -18.51 -35.46
N ARG A 241 -8.66 -17.77 -34.92
CA ARG A 241 -10.06 -18.20 -34.80
C ARG A 241 -11.04 -17.07 -35.19
N PRO A 242 -11.36 -16.91 -36.49
CA PRO A 242 -12.22 -15.84 -36.97
C PRO A 242 -13.67 -15.89 -36.43
N GLY A 243 -14.14 -17.06 -36.02
CA GLY A 243 -15.48 -17.29 -35.45
C GLY A 243 -15.61 -17.02 -33.95
N ALA A 244 -14.61 -16.40 -33.30
CA ALA A 244 -14.64 -16.14 -31.86
C ALA A 244 -15.46 -14.89 -31.52
N SER A 245 -16.79 -15.04 -31.40
CA SER A 245 -17.73 -13.95 -31.06
C SER A 245 -17.34 -13.17 -29.80
N GLU A 246 -16.86 -13.85 -28.76
CA GLU A 246 -16.43 -13.21 -27.50
C GLU A 246 -15.20 -12.30 -27.70
N VAL A 247 -14.28 -12.68 -28.60
CA VAL A 247 -13.08 -11.90 -28.90
C VAL A 247 -13.44 -10.68 -29.75
N LEU A 248 -14.39 -10.81 -30.68
CA LEU A 248 -14.95 -9.67 -31.43
C LEU A 248 -15.64 -8.66 -30.50
N TYR A 249 -16.43 -9.14 -29.55
CA TYR A 249 -17.06 -8.29 -28.54
C TYR A 249 -16.02 -7.56 -27.68
N SER A 250 -15.02 -8.28 -27.16
CA SER A 250 -13.92 -7.69 -26.40
C SER A 250 -13.15 -6.63 -27.20
N ARG A 251 -12.87 -6.89 -28.47
CA ARG A 251 -12.20 -5.94 -29.37
C ARG A 251 -13.08 -4.70 -29.60
N GLY A 252 -14.37 -4.90 -29.84
CA GLY A 252 -15.34 -3.81 -29.99
C GLY A 252 -15.37 -2.89 -28.76
N ASN A 253 -15.37 -3.45 -27.56
CA ASN A 253 -15.38 -2.67 -26.31
C ASN A 253 -14.11 -1.83 -26.14
N ILE A 254 -12.95 -2.36 -26.53
CA ILE A 254 -11.68 -1.60 -26.50
C ILE A 254 -11.71 -0.47 -27.52
N LEU A 255 -12.19 -0.73 -28.73
CA LEU A 255 -12.33 0.30 -29.76
C LEU A 255 -13.32 1.39 -29.36
N LEU A 256 -14.40 1.01 -28.67
CA LEU A 256 -15.38 1.94 -28.12
C LEU A 256 -14.73 2.84 -27.05
N ALA A 257 -13.86 2.28 -26.20
CA ALA A 257 -13.10 3.04 -25.20
C ALA A 257 -12.01 3.96 -25.81
N LEU A 258 -11.57 3.67 -27.03
CA LEU A 258 -10.63 4.48 -27.81
C LEU A 258 -11.32 5.49 -28.75
N ASP A 259 -12.63 5.69 -28.61
CA ASP A 259 -13.47 6.54 -29.48
C ASP A 259 -13.45 6.14 -30.98
N ARG A 260 -13.02 4.92 -31.30
CA ARG A 260 -13.03 4.34 -32.66
C ARG A 260 -14.39 3.70 -32.95
N HIS A 261 -15.45 4.48 -32.83
CA HIS A 261 -16.83 4.00 -32.78
C HIS A 261 -17.28 3.24 -34.04
N GLN A 262 -16.83 3.64 -35.23
CA GLN A 262 -17.18 2.95 -36.49
C GLN A 262 -16.55 1.55 -36.57
N GLU A 263 -15.31 1.39 -36.11
CA GLU A 263 -14.64 0.09 -36.07
C GLU A 263 -15.21 -0.80 -34.96
N ALA A 264 -15.60 -0.22 -33.83
CA ALA A 264 -16.32 -0.92 -32.78
C ALA A 264 -17.65 -1.47 -33.29
N LEU A 265 -18.42 -0.64 -34.02
CA LEU A 265 -19.69 -1.05 -34.64
C LEU A 265 -19.50 -2.25 -35.58
N ALA A 266 -18.47 -2.22 -36.44
CA ALA A 266 -18.15 -3.35 -37.33
C ALA A 266 -17.80 -4.64 -36.57
N CYS A 267 -17.14 -4.54 -35.41
CA CYS A 267 -16.90 -5.70 -34.54
C CYS A 267 -18.20 -6.28 -33.97
N TYR A 268 -19.09 -5.42 -33.48
CA TYR A 268 -20.37 -5.83 -32.91
C TYR A 268 -21.28 -6.46 -33.95
N ASP A 269 -21.38 -5.87 -35.16
CA ASP A 269 -22.16 -6.43 -36.26
C ASP A 269 -21.66 -7.83 -36.65
N ARG A 270 -20.33 -8.03 -36.71
CA ARG A 270 -19.73 -9.36 -36.97
C ARG A 270 -19.98 -10.35 -35.84
N ALA A 271 -19.94 -9.90 -34.58
CA ALA A 271 -20.25 -10.74 -33.43
C ALA A 271 -21.72 -11.19 -33.45
N LEU A 272 -22.65 -10.28 -33.78
CA LEU A 272 -24.09 -10.59 -33.91
C LEU A 272 -24.38 -11.48 -35.12
N ALA A 273 -23.64 -11.36 -36.22
CA ALA A 273 -23.76 -12.29 -37.33
C ALA A 273 -23.41 -13.74 -36.94
N LEU A 274 -22.50 -13.93 -35.98
CA LEU A 274 -22.14 -15.25 -35.44
C LEU A 274 -23.11 -15.71 -34.35
N ARG A 275 -23.59 -14.78 -33.51
CA ARG A 275 -24.53 -15.03 -32.40
C ARG A 275 -25.59 -13.92 -32.34
N PRO A 276 -26.71 -14.04 -33.08
CA PRO A 276 -27.71 -12.98 -33.18
C PRO A 276 -28.40 -12.64 -31.85
N ALA A 277 -28.63 -13.65 -31.01
CA ALA A 277 -29.31 -13.48 -29.73
C ALA A 277 -28.32 -13.18 -28.59
N ASN A 278 -27.61 -12.06 -28.67
CA ASN A 278 -26.66 -11.62 -27.62
C ASN A 278 -26.98 -10.20 -27.13
N ALA A 279 -27.69 -10.10 -26.01
CA ALA A 279 -28.11 -8.83 -25.41
C ALA A 279 -26.93 -7.89 -25.08
N GLN A 280 -25.80 -8.43 -24.61
CA GLN A 280 -24.62 -7.63 -24.24
C GLN A 280 -24.02 -6.94 -25.47
N VAL A 281 -23.93 -7.66 -26.60
CA VAL A 281 -23.39 -7.12 -27.84
C VAL A 281 -24.36 -6.10 -28.45
N LEU A 282 -25.68 -6.34 -28.39
CA LEU A 282 -26.70 -5.40 -28.86
C LEU A 282 -26.70 -4.09 -28.06
N ASN A 283 -26.55 -4.16 -26.74
CA ASN A 283 -26.42 -2.98 -25.90
C ASN A 283 -25.13 -2.19 -26.24
N ALA A 284 -24.00 -2.87 -26.37
CA ALA A 284 -22.74 -2.23 -26.76
C ALA A 284 -22.79 -1.61 -28.17
N ARG A 285 -23.50 -2.26 -29.11
CA ARG A 285 -23.81 -1.72 -30.44
C ARG A 285 -24.63 -0.44 -30.36
N GLY A 286 -25.71 -0.43 -29.57
CA GLY A 286 -26.54 0.76 -29.35
C GLY A 286 -25.73 1.93 -28.79
N ARG A 287 -24.78 1.67 -27.89
CA ARG A 287 -23.86 2.68 -27.35
C ARG A 287 -22.95 3.27 -28.42
N ALA A 288 -22.37 2.41 -29.27
CA ALA A 288 -21.55 2.86 -30.40
C ALA A 288 -22.36 3.73 -31.39
N LEU A 289 -23.59 3.31 -31.71
CA LEU A 289 -24.51 4.05 -32.59
C LEU A 289 -24.93 5.41 -31.99
N SER A 290 -25.18 5.44 -30.69
CA SER A 290 -25.50 6.67 -29.95
C SER A 290 -24.34 7.67 -30.01
N ALA A 291 -23.09 7.19 -29.89
CA ALA A 291 -21.89 8.02 -29.92
C ALA A 291 -21.68 8.70 -31.29
N ILE A 292 -22.03 8.01 -32.40
CA ILE A 292 -21.95 8.56 -33.76
C ILE A 292 -23.24 9.27 -34.23
N GLY A 293 -24.20 9.51 -33.32
CA GLY A 293 -25.40 10.27 -33.60
C GLY A 293 -26.51 9.52 -34.36
N ARG A 294 -26.35 8.21 -34.62
CA ARG A 294 -27.37 7.35 -35.26
C ARG A 294 -28.41 6.88 -34.24
N ARG A 295 -29.17 7.84 -33.72
CA ARG A 295 -30.04 7.67 -32.52
C ARG A 295 -31.21 6.71 -32.74
N GLU A 296 -31.78 6.67 -33.94
CA GLU A 296 -32.87 5.75 -34.28
C GLU A 296 -32.40 4.30 -34.26
N GLU A 297 -31.27 4.00 -34.90
CA GLU A 297 -30.68 2.65 -34.91
C GLU A 297 -30.13 2.24 -33.54
N ALA A 298 -29.67 3.20 -32.74
CA ALA A 298 -29.32 2.96 -31.35
C ALA A 298 -30.55 2.52 -30.54
N LEU A 299 -31.67 3.23 -30.69
CA LEU A 299 -32.93 2.90 -30.04
C LEU A 299 -33.43 1.50 -30.42
N GLU A 300 -33.35 1.14 -31.70
CA GLU A 300 -33.66 -0.20 -32.19
C GLU A 300 -32.77 -1.27 -31.55
N SER A 301 -31.45 -1.06 -31.53
CA SER A 301 -30.50 -1.99 -30.91
C SER A 301 -30.76 -2.21 -29.42
N TYR A 302 -31.12 -1.16 -28.69
CA TYR A 302 -31.49 -1.28 -27.27
C TYR A 302 -32.82 -2.02 -27.08
N ASN A 303 -33.80 -1.82 -27.96
CA ASN A 303 -35.07 -2.56 -27.90
C ASN A 303 -34.84 -4.05 -28.16
N GLU A 304 -33.99 -4.42 -29.12
CA GLU A 304 -33.61 -5.81 -29.37
C GLU A 304 -32.88 -6.44 -28.18
N ALA A 305 -31.97 -5.70 -27.53
CA ALA A 305 -31.31 -6.15 -26.32
C ALA A 305 -32.30 -6.45 -25.19
N LEU A 306 -33.27 -5.55 -24.97
CA LEU A 306 -34.31 -5.70 -23.94
C LEU A 306 -35.34 -6.79 -24.27
N ALA A 307 -35.55 -7.12 -25.54
CA ALA A 307 -36.38 -8.26 -25.92
C ALA A 307 -35.75 -9.60 -25.49
N ILE A 308 -34.42 -9.67 -25.44
CA ILE A 308 -33.66 -10.86 -24.98
C ILE A 308 -33.48 -10.85 -23.47
N SER A 309 -33.20 -9.68 -22.88
CA SER A 309 -33.02 -9.51 -21.44
C SER A 309 -33.86 -8.32 -20.94
N PRO A 310 -35.14 -8.54 -20.61
CA PRO A 310 -36.06 -7.47 -20.20
C PRO A 310 -35.64 -6.71 -18.94
N ASP A 311 -34.85 -7.35 -18.07
CA ASP A 311 -34.39 -6.80 -16.79
C ASP A 311 -33.03 -6.08 -16.88
N ASP A 312 -32.47 -5.88 -18.08
CA ASP A 312 -31.21 -5.15 -18.27
C ASP A 312 -31.42 -3.63 -18.03
N ALA A 313 -31.13 -3.20 -16.80
CA ALA A 313 -31.27 -1.81 -16.37
C ALA A 313 -30.37 -0.84 -17.16
N GLU A 314 -29.20 -1.27 -17.63
CA GLU A 314 -28.29 -0.42 -18.43
C GLU A 314 -28.88 -0.18 -19.82
N ALA A 315 -29.34 -1.24 -20.49
CA ALA A 315 -30.00 -1.15 -21.79
C ALA A 315 -31.32 -0.35 -21.70
N GLY A 316 -32.11 -0.55 -20.64
CA GLY A 316 -33.34 0.20 -20.37
C GLY A 316 -33.10 1.70 -20.17
N TRP A 317 -32.07 2.04 -19.41
CA TRP A 317 -31.66 3.43 -19.22
C TRP A 317 -31.18 4.06 -20.54
N CYS A 318 -30.31 3.37 -21.30
CA CYS A 318 -29.78 3.86 -22.57
C CYS A 318 -30.90 4.07 -23.61
N ARG A 319 -31.88 3.16 -23.65
CA ARG A 319 -33.09 3.24 -24.48
C ARG A 319 -33.92 4.49 -24.16
N ASN A 320 -34.20 4.71 -22.88
CA ASN A 320 -34.98 5.87 -22.43
C ASN A 320 -34.25 7.18 -22.70
N LEU A 321 -32.92 7.20 -22.53
CA LEU A 321 -32.09 8.34 -22.89
C LEU A 321 -32.16 8.64 -24.40
N ALA A 322 -31.98 7.64 -25.25
CA ALA A 322 -32.06 7.79 -26.70
C ALA A 322 -33.44 8.31 -27.15
N ALA A 323 -34.52 7.77 -26.58
CA ALA A 323 -35.89 8.22 -26.86
C ALA A 323 -36.15 9.66 -26.38
N ARG A 324 -35.69 10.05 -25.18
CA ARG A 324 -35.82 11.41 -24.67
C ARG A 324 -35.06 12.41 -25.53
N MET A 325 -33.84 12.07 -25.97
CA MET A 325 -33.04 12.92 -26.84
C MET A 325 -33.71 13.16 -28.21
N LEU A 326 -34.38 12.15 -28.77
CA LEU A 326 -35.15 12.28 -30.02
C LEU A 326 -36.38 13.21 -29.86
N ALA A 327 -36.91 13.34 -28.64
CA ALA A 327 -38.09 14.16 -28.35
C ALA A 327 -37.78 15.63 -27.98
N MET A 328 -36.50 16.03 -27.86
CA MET A 328 -36.11 17.39 -27.48
C MET A 328 -36.27 18.39 -28.65
N PRO A 329 -36.59 19.68 -28.38
CA PRO A 329 -36.56 20.73 -29.41
C PRO A 329 -35.20 20.83 -30.09
N GLU A 330 -35.19 21.04 -31.41
CA GLU A 330 -33.97 21.11 -32.23
C GLU A 330 -32.92 22.11 -31.68
N PRO A 331 -33.27 23.33 -31.22
CA PRO A 331 -32.28 24.24 -30.63
C PRO A 331 -31.60 23.68 -29.38
N LEU A 332 -32.31 22.91 -28.54
CA LEU A 332 -31.74 22.28 -27.37
C LEU A 332 -30.80 21.12 -27.75
N GLN A 333 -31.14 20.37 -28.80
CA GLN A 333 -30.25 19.35 -29.36
C GLN A 333 -28.94 19.97 -29.88
N LEU A 334 -29.03 21.13 -30.56
CA LEU A 334 -27.86 21.89 -31.03
C LEU A 334 -27.02 22.43 -29.87
N ALA A 335 -27.64 22.95 -28.80
CA ALA A 335 -26.92 23.39 -27.61
C ALA A 335 -26.15 22.25 -26.94
N LEU A 336 -26.77 21.08 -26.80
CA LEU A 336 -26.12 19.86 -26.27
C LEU A 336 -25.01 19.35 -27.19
N ALA A 337 -25.16 19.47 -28.52
CA ALA A 337 -24.12 19.12 -29.48
C ALA A 337 -22.92 20.07 -29.35
N ALA A 338 -23.16 21.39 -29.31
CA ALA A 338 -22.12 22.39 -29.09
C ALA A 338 -21.37 22.17 -27.76
N GLN A 339 -22.07 21.78 -26.69
CA GLN A 339 -21.43 21.40 -25.43
C GLN A 339 -20.49 20.19 -25.60
N ARG A 340 -20.95 19.14 -26.28
CA ARG A 340 -20.14 17.92 -26.54
C ARG A 340 -18.92 18.20 -27.40
N GLU A 341 -19.03 19.12 -28.34
CA GLU A 341 -17.93 19.58 -29.19
C GLU A 341 -16.95 20.53 -28.47
N GLY A 342 -17.14 20.78 -27.17
CA GLY A 342 -16.28 21.67 -26.40
C GLY A 342 -16.45 23.15 -26.77
N LYS A 343 -17.62 23.53 -27.28
CA LYS A 343 -17.99 24.91 -27.63
C LYS A 343 -19.01 25.49 -26.63
N PRO A 344 -18.65 25.68 -25.35
CA PRO A 344 -19.60 26.10 -24.32
C PRO A 344 -20.19 27.49 -24.58
N ALA A 345 -19.44 28.41 -25.19
CA ALA A 345 -19.94 29.74 -25.55
C ALA A 345 -21.07 29.67 -26.59
N GLU A 346 -20.98 28.74 -27.53
CA GLU A 346 -22.03 28.52 -28.53
C GLU A 346 -23.26 27.89 -27.88
N ALA A 347 -23.09 26.89 -27.02
CA ALA A 347 -24.18 26.29 -26.25
C ALA A 347 -24.92 27.33 -25.39
N VAL A 348 -24.19 28.20 -24.68
CA VAL A 348 -24.76 29.31 -23.90
C VAL A 348 -25.57 30.26 -24.78
N ARG A 349 -25.04 30.65 -25.95
CA ARG A 349 -25.74 31.53 -26.89
C ARG A 349 -27.05 30.91 -27.38
N ILE A 350 -27.04 29.62 -27.73
CA ILE A 350 -28.23 28.90 -28.19
C ILE A 350 -29.27 28.82 -27.06
N CYS A 351 -28.87 28.46 -25.84
CA CYS A 351 -29.76 28.44 -24.69
C CYS A 351 -30.37 29.82 -24.40
N ARG A 352 -29.59 30.90 -24.48
CA ARG A 352 -30.09 32.27 -24.27
C ARG A 352 -31.10 32.69 -25.34
N ALA A 353 -30.80 32.41 -26.62
CA ALA A 353 -31.74 32.70 -27.71
C ALA A 353 -33.06 31.92 -27.57
N LEU A 354 -32.99 30.67 -27.11
CA LEU A 354 -34.18 29.87 -26.82
C LEU A 354 -34.99 30.46 -25.65
N LEU A 355 -34.32 30.96 -24.61
CA LEU A 355 -34.97 31.61 -23.47
C LEU A 355 -35.49 33.02 -23.76
N GLU A 356 -35.03 33.69 -24.83
CA GLU A 356 -35.65 34.91 -25.33
C GLU A 356 -37.01 34.62 -25.98
N ALA A 357 -37.14 33.50 -26.69
CA ALA A 357 -38.40 33.06 -27.29
C ALA A 357 -39.33 32.38 -26.27
N GLU A 358 -38.78 31.59 -25.36
CA GLU A 358 -39.50 30.80 -24.35
C GLU A 358 -38.88 31.01 -22.94
N PRO A 359 -39.20 32.10 -22.23
CA PRO A 359 -38.54 32.46 -20.97
C PRO A 359 -38.68 31.45 -19.83
N GLU A 360 -39.67 30.58 -19.89
CA GLU A 360 -39.96 29.57 -18.86
C GLU A 360 -39.57 28.15 -19.30
N GLN A 361 -38.85 27.99 -20.42
CA GLN A 361 -38.43 26.67 -20.88
C GLN A 361 -37.40 26.04 -19.91
N MET A 362 -37.86 25.07 -19.13
CA MET A 362 -37.10 24.50 -18.02
C MET A 362 -35.80 23.82 -18.46
N ASP A 363 -35.81 23.06 -19.56
CA ASP A 363 -34.61 22.35 -20.03
C ASP A 363 -33.49 23.31 -20.47
N ALA A 364 -33.83 24.44 -21.11
CA ALA A 364 -32.87 25.49 -21.44
C ALA A 364 -32.33 26.22 -20.20
N LEU A 365 -33.19 26.49 -19.20
CA LEU A 365 -32.76 27.08 -17.93
C LEU A 365 -31.79 26.16 -17.18
N LEU A 366 -32.10 24.86 -17.12
CA LEU A 366 -31.25 23.84 -16.49
C LEU A 366 -29.90 23.69 -17.21
N LEU A 367 -29.92 23.58 -18.54
CA LEU A 367 -28.69 23.47 -19.33
C LEU A 367 -27.83 24.73 -19.21
N LEU A 368 -28.44 25.91 -19.27
CA LEU A 368 -27.71 27.16 -19.08
C LEU A 368 -27.12 27.27 -17.67
N ALA A 369 -27.86 26.88 -16.63
CA ALA A 369 -27.33 26.87 -15.26
C ALA A 369 -26.11 25.96 -15.11
N LEU A 370 -26.14 24.76 -15.72
CA LEU A 370 -25.00 23.84 -15.72
C LEU A 370 -23.79 24.45 -16.44
N LEU A 371 -24.00 25.06 -17.60
CA LEU A 371 -22.94 25.71 -18.39
C LEU A 371 -22.31 26.90 -17.66
N GLU A 372 -23.12 27.71 -16.97
CA GLU A 372 -22.64 28.82 -16.15
C GLU A 372 -21.85 28.31 -14.93
N HIS A 373 -22.31 27.24 -14.28
CA HIS A 373 -21.57 26.61 -13.17
C HIS A 373 -20.21 26.07 -13.62
N GLN A 374 -20.15 25.37 -14.76
CA GLN A 374 -18.91 24.84 -15.34
C GLN A 374 -17.90 25.94 -15.70
N GLN A 375 -18.37 27.14 -16.03
CA GLN A 375 -17.54 28.31 -16.31
C GLN A 375 -17.12 29.10 -15.04
N GLY A 376 -17.52 28.64 -13.85
CA GLY A 376 -17.22 29.32 -12.59
C GLY A 376 -18.22 30.43 -12.21
N ASN A 377 -19.23 30.70 -13.04
CA ASN A 377 -20.27 31.71 -12.81
C ASN A 377 -21.36 31.18 -11.86
N HIS A 378 -20.96 30.72 -10.67
CA HIS A 378 -21.83 30.04 -9.72
C HIS A 378 -23.04 30.87 -9.27
N ALA A 379 -22.89 32.20 -9.15
CA ALA A 379 -24.00 33.09 -8.79
C ALA A 379 -25.07 33.18 -9.90
N ALA A 380 -24.65 33.23 -11.17
CA ALA A 380 -25.57 33.24 -12.31
C ALA A 380 -26.31 31.90 -12.43
N ALA A 381 -25.57 30.78 -12.27
CA ALA A 381 -26.16 29.45 -12.20
C ALA A 381 -27.21 29.33 -11.10
N LEU A 382 -26.92 29.86 -9.89
CA LEU A 382 -27.86 29.85 -8.77
C LEU A 382 -29.15 30.63 -9.10
N GLY A 383 -29.04 31.79 -9.74
CA GLY A 383 -30.21 32.57 -10.16
C GLY A 383 -31.09 31.85 -11.19
N LEU A 384 -30.47 31.15 -12.15
CA LEU A 384 -31.19 30.35 -13.15
C LEU A 384 -31.90 29.15 -12.50
N LEU A 385 -31.24 28.47 -11.57
CA LEU A 385 -31.84 27.36 -10.81
C LEU A 385 -33.00 27.84 -9.93
N GLY A 386 -32.89 29.03 -9.35
CA GLY A 386 -33.99 29.68 -8.64
C GLY A 386 -35.22 29.88 -9.51
N ARG A 387 -35.05 30.25 -10.79
CA ARG A 387 -36.15 30.35 -11.76
C ARG A 387 -36.79 28.99 -12.05
N VAL A 388 -35.98 27.94 -12.26
CA VAL A 388 -36.50 26.57 -12.47
C VAL A 388 -37.31 26.10 -11.27
N LEU A 389 -36.79 26.32 -10.05
CA LEU A 389 -37.46 25.92 -8.82
C LEU A 389 -38.68 26.79 -8.46
N ALA A 390 -38.81 27.99 -9.06
CA ALA A 390 -40.02 28.80 -8.97
C ALA A 390 -41.13 28.28 -9.90
N ILE A 391 -40.77 27.76 -11.08
CA ILE A 391 -41.70 27.13 -12.03
C ILE A 391 -42.14 25.75 -11.50
N ASP A 392 -41.17 24.93 -11.10
CA ASP A 392 -41.40 23.60 -10.54
C ASP A 392 -40.54 23.39 -9.28
N PRO A 393 -41.10 23.61 -8.08
CA PRO A 393 -40.42 23.35 -6.81
C PRO A 393 -40.00 21.89 -6.60
N GLY A 394 -40.58 20.96 -7.37
CA GLY A 394 -40.33 19.52 -7.36
C GLY A 394 -39.36 19.05 -8.45
N CYS A 395 -38.73 19.97 -9.18
CA CYS A 395 -37.76 19.61 -10.22
C CYS A 395 -36.50 19.00 -9.60
N TYR A 396 -36.41 17.67 -9.64
CA TYR A 396 -35.32 16.91 -9.05
C TYR A 396 -33.95 17.30 -9.63
N GLU A 397 -33.85 17.44 -10.96
CA GLU A 397 -32.62 17.78 -11.66
C GLU A 397 -32.11 19.19 -11.24
N ALA A 398 -33.03 20.14 -11.05
CA ALA A 398 -32.71 21.46 -10.53
C ALA A 398 -32.20 21.41 -9.09
N LEU A 399 -32.83 20.63 -8.21
CA LEU A 399 -32.42 20.51 -6.80
C LEU A 399 -31.02 19.91 -6.64
N LEU A 400 -30.66 18.90 -7.45
CA LEU A 400 -29.31 18.35 -7.46
C LEU A 400 -28.27 19.39 -7.86
N LEU A 401 -28.49 20.07 -8.99
CA LEU A 401 -27.55 21.06 -9.49
C LEU A 401 -27.48 22.29 -8.57
N HIS A 402 -28.61 22.67 -7.94
CA HIS A 402 -28.68 23.73 -6.94
C HIS A 402 -27.79 23.41 -5.73
N GLY A 403 -27.85 22.19 -5.21
CA GLY A 403 -26.94 21.76 -4.13
C GLY A 403 -25.47 21.79 -4.52
N LEU A 404 -25.12 21.39 -5.75
CA LEU A 404 -23.74 21.40 -6.24
C LEU A 404 -23.18 22.82 -6.34
N VAL A 405 -23.98 23.74 -6.90
CA VAL A 405 -23.63 25.17 -6.99
C VAL A 405 -23.47 25.80 -5.62
N LEU A 406 -24.32 25.44 -4.65
CA LEU A 406 -24.22 25.92 -3.27
C LEU A 406 -22.95 25.44 -2.56
N LEU A 407 -22.51 24.19 -2.79
CA LEU A 407 -21.22 23.70 -2.28
C LEU A 407 -20.03 24.47 -2.87
N ALA A 408 -20.06 24.75 -4.17
CA ALA A 408 -19.03 25.57 -4.81
C ALA A 408 -18.99 27.01 -4.23
N LEU A 409 -20.13 27.54 -3.80
CA LEU A 409 -20.27 28.82 -3.10
C LEU A 409 -19.97 28.74 -1.58
N GLN A 410 -19.46 27.63 -1.07
CA GLN A 410 -19.17 27.41 0.36
C GLN A 410 -20.41 27.56 1.26
N ARG A 411 -21.59 27.11 0.78
CA ARG A 411 -22.87 27.11 1.53
C ARG A 411 -23.40 25.68 1.76
N PRO A 412 -22.68 24.85 2.54
CA PRO A 412 -22.98 23.42 2.66
C PRO A 412 -24.31 23.08 3.36
N GLU A 413 -24.80 23.91 4.28
CA GLU A 413 -26.09 23.73 4.95
C GLU A 413 -27.28 23.84 3.97
N GLU A 414 -27.24 24.84 3.09
CA GLU A 414 -28.27 25.04 2.07
C GLU A 414 -28.19 23.99 0.97
N ALA A 415 -26.97 23.53 0.65
CA ALA A 415 -26.76 22.41 -0.25
C ALA A 415 -27.42 21.14 0.31
N LEU A 416 -27.19 20.84 1.60
CA LEU A 416 -27.80 19.72 2.30
C LEU A 416 -29.34 19.77 2.22
N ALA A 417 -29.94 20.95 2.49
CA ALA A 417 -31.38 21.14 2.38
C ALA A 417 -31.92 20.88 0.96
N SER A 418 -31.14 21.27 -0.07
CA SER A 418 -31.49 21.02 -1.47
C SER A 418 -31.48 19.51 -1.80
N TYR A 419 -30.49 18.77 -1.32
CA TYR A 419 -30.41 17.32 -1.49
C TYR A 419 -31.49 16.57 -0.70
N ASP A 420 -31.83 17.03 0.51
CA ASP A 420 -32.92 16.44 1.29
C ASP A 420 -34.27 16.62 0.58
N ARG A 421 -34.52 17.78 -0.04
CA ARG A 421 -35.69 17.98 -0.92
C ARG A 421 -35.66 17.06 -2.13
N ALA A 422 -34.50 16.90 -2.79
CA ALA A 422 -34.36 15.98 -3.92
C ALA A 422 -34.68 14.52 -3.51
N LEU A 423 -34.27 14.10 -2.32
CA LEU A 423 -34.55 12.77 -1.76
C LEU A 423 -36.01 12.60 -1.31
N ALA A 424 -36.70 13.68 -0.91
CA ALA A 424 -38.13 13.62 -0.66
C ALA A 424 -38.93 13.30 -1.93
N ILE A 425 -38.44 13.71 -3.10
CA ILE A 425 -39.05 13.45 -4.41
C ILE A 425 -38.64 12.07 -4.95
N ARG A 426 -37.34 11.74 -4.86
CA ARG A 426 -36.78 10.44 -5.30
C ARG A 426 -35.94 9.82 -4.16
N PRO A 427 -36.56 9.06 -3.25
CA PRO A 427 -35.88 8.48 -2.08
C PRO A 427 -34.74 7.51 -2.42
N ASP A 428 -34.87 6.80 -3.55
CA ASP A 428 -33.91 5.79 -4.01
C ASP A 428 -32.92 6.36 -5.05
N SER A 429 -32.54 7.62 -4.90
CA SER A 429 -31.54 8.25 -5.75
C SER A 429 -30.12 8.10 -5.20
N ALA A 430 -29.31 7.27 -5.86
CA ALA A 430 -27.89 7.13 -5.54
C ALA A 430 -27.11 8.45 -5.69
N ASP A 431 -27.39 9.24 -6.73
CA ASP A 431 -26.69 10.51 -7.00
C ASP A 431 -27.02 11.58 -5.93
N ALA A 432 -28.29 11.69 -5.53
CA ALA A 432 -28.69 12.62 -4.46
C ALA A 432 -28.07 12.23 -3.11
N LEU A 433 -28.04 10.92 -2.78
CA LEU A 433 -27.39 10.42 -1.57
C LEU A 433 -25.87 10.63 -1.58
N TYR A 434 -25.22 10.45 -2.74
CA TYR A 434 -23.80 10.73 -2.92
C TYR A 434 -23.49 12.22 -2.67
N HIS A 435 -24.21 13.12 -3.32
CA HIS A 435 -23.98 14.56 -3.16
C HIS A 435 -24.34 15.06 -1.75
N ARG A 436 -25.39 14.49 -1.13
CA ARG A 436 -25.72 14.69 0.28
C ARG A 436 -24.57 14.31 1.20
N GLY A 437 -23.94 13.15 0.96
CA GLY A 437 -22.76 12.71 1.71
C GLY A 437 -21.59 13.70 1.57
N GLY A 438 -21.38 14.25 0.38
CA GLY A 438 -20.39 15.32 0.14
C GLY A 438 -20.65 16.59 0.96
N ALA A 439 -21.91 17.05 1.02
CA ALA A 439 -22.30 18.20 1.83
C ALA A 439 -22.12 17.95 3.34
N LEU A 440 -22.52 16.77 3.82
CA LEU A 440 -22.35 16.39 5.23
C LEU A 440 -20.88 16.33 5.64
N ARG A 441 -20.00 15.83 4.76
CA ARG A 441 -18.56 15.84 4.99
C ARG A 441 -18.00 17.26 5.08
N ALA A 442 -18.46 18.18 4.23
CA ALA A 442 -18.06 19.59 4.30
C ALA A 442 -18.50 20.26 5.63
N LEU A 443 -19.56 19.76 6.27
CA LEU A 443 -20.02 20.17 7.61
C LEU A 443 -19.30 19.45 8.76
N GLY A 444 -18.35 18.55 8.48
CA GLY A 444 -17.70 17.71 9.50
C GLY A 444 -18.61 16.62 10.10
N ARG A 445 -19.76 16.33 9.47
CA ARG A 445 -20.74 15.32 9.92
C ARG A 445 -20.43 13.94 9.31
N ASP A 446 -19.23 13.44 9.59
CA ASP A 446 -18.66 12.25 8.91
C ASP A 446 -19.49 10.97 9.09
N ALA A 447 -20.08 10.73 10.26
CA ALA A 447 -20.93 9.55 10.48
C ALA A 447 -22.19 9.55 9.60
N GLU A 448 -22.81 10.72 9.40
CA GLU A 448 -24.00 10.85 8.54
C GLU A 448 -23.64 10.86 7.05
N ALA A 449 -22.46 11.39 6.72
CA ALA A 449 -21.90 11.29 5.38
C ALA A 449 -21.70 9.82 5.00
N LEU A 450 -21.09 9.03 5.90
CA LEU A 450 -20.90 7.59 5.72
C LEU A 450 -22.22 6.86 5.48
N ALA A 451 -23.25 7.12 6.30
CA ALA A 451 -24.57 6.52 6.13
C ALA A 451 -25.22 6.91 4.78
N SER A 452 -24.98 8.14 4.30
CA SER A 452 -25.48 8.58 2.99
C SER A 452 -24.78 7.84 1.85
N PHE A 453 -23.46 7.66 1.93
CA PHE A 453 -22.70 6.88 0.94
C PHE A 453 -23.08 5.40 0.97
N ASP A 454 -23.27 4.80 2.15
CA ASP A 454 -23.71 3.40 2.28
C ASP A 454 -25.05 3.17 1.59
N ARG A 455 -26.03 4.08 1.79
CA ARG A 455 -27.32 4.02 1.09
C ARG A 455 -27.16 4.22 -0.42
N ALA A 456 -26.32 5.16 -0.86
CA ALA A 456 -26.04 5.36 -2.29
C ALA A 456 -25.49 4.08 -2.94
N LEU A 457 -24.60 3.38 -2.24
CA LEU A 457 -23.96 2.15 -2.71
C LEU A 457 -24.88 0.92 -2.60
N ALA A 458 -25.83 0.91 -1.68
CA ALA A 458 -26.88 -0.11 -1.64
C ALA A 458 -27.76 -0.06 -2.91
N ILE A 459 -28.01 1.16 -3.43
CA ILE A 459 -28.78 1.37 -4.67
C ILE A 459 -27.89 1.14 -5.90
N ARG A 460 -26.68 1.67 -5.92
CA ARG A 460 -25.72 1.56 -7.04
C ARG A 460 -24.37 1.04 -6.54
N PRO A 461 -24.17 -0.30 -6.44
CA PRO A 461 -22.93 -0.88 -5.91
C PRO A 461 -21.68 -0.56 -6.74
N ARG A 462 -21.85 -0.35 -8.06
CA ARG A 462 -20.74 -0.02 -8.98
C ARG A 462 -20.59 1.50 -9.19
N TYR A 463 -20.46 2.25 -8.09
CA TYR A 463 -20.31 3.71 -8.12
C TYR A 463 -18.94 4.15 -7.57
N ALA A 464 -17.95 4.32 -8.45
CA ALA A 464 -16.54 4.53 -8.07
C ALA A 464 -16.31 5.82 -7.25
N GLU A 465 -17.00 6.89 -7.59
CA GLU A 465 -16.95 8.19 -6.90
C GLU A 465 -17.48 8.07 -5.46
N ALA A 466 -18.61 7.38 -5.27
CA ALA A 466 -19.20 7.15 -3.96
C ALA A 466 -18.34 6.19 -3.11
N LEU A 467 -17.79 5.13 -3.69
CA LEU A 467 -16.84 4.24 -3.01
C LEU A 467 -15.59 5.01 -2.55
N THR A 468 -15.02 5.85 -3.41
CA THR A 468 -13.86 6.66 -3.05
C THR A 468 -14.19 7.64 -1.93
N SER A 469 -15.33 8.34 -2.04
CA SER A 469 -15.74 9.33 -1.03
C SER A 469 -16.08 8.67 0.31
N ARG A 470 -16.67 7.47 0.29
CA ARG A 470 -16.85 6.62 1.47
C ARG A 470 -15.51 6.26 2.10
N GLY A 471 -14.54 5.82 1.31
CA GLY A 471 -13.18 5.54 1.77
C GLY A 471 -12.54 6.76 2.44
N ASN A 472 -12.72 7.95 1.86
CA ASN A 472 -12.19 9.20 2.40
C ASN A 472 -12.79 9.53 3.78
N VAL A 473 -14.09 9.32 3.95
CA VAL A 473 -14.76 9.50 5.26
C VAL A 473 -14.27 8.45 6.27
N LEU A 474 -14.10 7.19 5.85
CA LEU A 474 -13.54 6.16 6.73
C LEU A 474 -12.12 6.49 7.19
N GLN A 475 -11.28 7.10 6.35
CA GLN A 475 -9.98 7.60 6.77
C GLN A 475 -10.08 8.72 7.80
N ALA A 476 -10.99 9.68 7.61
CA ALA A 476 -11.21 10.77 8.57
C ALA A 476 -11.69 10.24 9.95
N LEU A 477 -12.32 9.06 9.96
CA LEU A 477 -12.74 8.34 11.17
C LEU A 477 -11.67 7.34 11.69
N ASP A 478 -10.42 7.40 11.21
CA ASP A 478 -9.31 6.50 11.55
C ASP A 478 -9.57 4.99 11.25
N ARG A 479 -10.56 4.68 10.40
CA ARG A 479 -10.93 3.32 9.98
C ARG A 479 -10.19 2.89 8.70
N HIS A 480 -8.85 2.99 8.73
CA HIS A 480 -8.01 2.83 7.53
C HIS A 480 -8.14 1.45 6.86
N GLY A 481 -8.33 0.37 7.62
CA GLY A 481 -8.49 -0.98 7.06
C GLY A 481 -9.74 -1.13 6.19
N GLU A 482 -10.87 -0.58 6.64
CA GLU A 482 -12.12 -0.57 5.86
C GLU A 482 -12.05 0.38 4.67
N ALA A 483 -11.34 1.51 4.83
CA ALA A 483 -11.08 2.42 3.73
C ALA A 483 -10.34 1.71 2.59
N LEU A 484 -9.30 0.90 2.88
CA LEU A 484 -8.58 0.13 1.87
C LEU A 484 -9.48 -0.81 1.05
N VAL A 485 -10.38 -1.54 1.72
CA VAL A 485 -11.35 -2.40 1.05
C VAL A 485 -12.24 -1.59 0.12
N THR A 486 -12.69 -0.42 0.59
CA THR A 486 -13.56 0.46 -0.18
C THR A 486 -12.86 1.04 -1.42
N TYR A 487 -11.60 1.46 -1.31
CA TYR A 487 -10.83 1.91 -2.48
C TYR A 487 -10.55 0.76 -3.45
N GLN A 488 -10.31 -0.45 -2.94
CA GLN A 488 -10.14 -1.62 -3.80
C GLN A 488 -11.42 -1.90 -4.59
N GLN A 489 -12.59 -1.77 -3.97
CA GLN A 489 -13.88 -1.85 -4.67
C GLN A 489 -14.00 -0.73 -5.73
N ALA A 490 -13.62 0.51 -5.40
CA ALA A 490 -13.65 1.62 -6.35
C ALA A 490 -12.78 1.33 -7.59
N LEU A 491 -11.57 0.79 -7.37
CA LEU A 491 -10.62 0.43 -8.43
C LEU A 491 -11.03 -0.81 -9.22
N ALA A 492 -11.81 -1.72 -8.64
CA ALA A 492 -12.43 -2.82 -9.36
C ALA A 492 -13.55 -2.32 -10.30
N VAL A 493 -14.26 -1.25 -9.91
CA VAL A 493 -15.27 -0.61 -10.76
C VAL A 493 -14.62 0.21 -11.88
N ARG A 494 -13.61 1.03 -11.53
CA ARG A 494 -12.87 1.89 -12.46
C ARG A 494 -11.36 1.72 -12.24
N PRO A 495 -10.72 0.80 -12.99
CA PRO A 495 -9.26 0.65 -12.95
C PRO A 495 -8.55 1.96 -13.33
N GLY A 496 -7.46 2.28 -12.64
CA GLY A 496 -6.69 3.50 -12.89
C GLY A 496 -7.35 4.80 -12.38
N TYR A 497 -8.42 4.72 -11.57
CA TYR A 497 -9.06 5.92 -11.03
C TYR A 497 -8.15 6.65 -10.04
N ALA A 498 -7.49 7.73 -10.52
CA ALA A 498 -6.44 8.44 -9.79
C ALA A 498 -6.83 8.89 -8.37
N PRO A 499 -8.03 9.44 -8.10
CA PRO A 499 -8.44 9.80 -6.74
C PRO A 499 -8.47 8.59 -5.79
N ALA A 500 -8.96 7.42 -6.25
CA ALA A 500 -8.99 6.20 -5.44
C ALA A 500 -7.58 5.65 -5.19
N LEU A 501 -6.69 5.68 -6.19
CA LEU A 501 -5.29 5.28 -6.03
C LEU A 501 -4.56 6.18 -5.03
N TYR A 502 -4.71 7.49 -5.18
CA TYR A 502 -4.08 8.49 -4.31
C TYR A 502 -4.50 8.30 -2.85
N HIS A 503 -5.81 8.29 -2.58
CA HIS A 503 -6.30 8.11 -1.22
C HIS A 503 -6.02 6.71 -0.66
N ARG A 504 -6.00 5.67 -1.50
CA ARG A 504 -5.54 4.34 -1.07
C ARG A 504 -4.08 4.36 -0.62
N GLY A 505 -3.22 5.10 -1.31
CA GLY A 505 -1.83 5.32 -0.90
C GLY A 505 -1.76 5.92 0.51
N ILE A 506 -2.53 6.97 0.78
CA ILE A 506 -2.57 7.64 2.09
C ILE A 506 -3.02 6.67 3.19
N ALA A 507 -4.06 5.86 2.94
CA ALA A 507 -4.49 4.84 3.90
C ALA A 507 -3.43 3.75 4.13
N LEU A 508 -2.64 3.39 3.13
CA LEU A 508 -1.54 2.44 3.28
C LEU A 508 -0.42 3.02 4.13
N GLU A 509 -0.09 4.31 3.99
CA GLU A 509 0.89 4.99 4.83
C GLU A 509 0.46 5.06 6.30
N ALA A 510 -0.81 5.36 6.57
CA ALA A 510 -1.37 5.34 7.92
C ALA A 510 -1.27 3.95 8.59
N LEU A 511 -1.20 2.89 7.77
CA LEU A 511 -0.98 1.50 8.20
C LEU A 511 0.49 1.06 8.13
N ASN A 512 1.43 1.99 7.95
CA ASN A 512 2.87 1.76 7.80
C ASN A 512 3.25 0.84 6.61
N ARG A 513 2.39 0.73 5.59
CA ARG A 513 2.61 -0.07 4.36
C ARG A 513 3.20 0.79 3.25
N HIS A 514 4.34 1.43 3.52
CA HIS A 514 4.94 2.42 2.63
C HIS A 514 5.32 1.87 1.25
N VAL A 515 5.75 0.60 1.15
CA VAL A 515 6.07 -0.03 -0.16
C VAL A 515 4.83 -0.12 -1.04
N ASP A 516 3.69 -0.55 -0.47
CA ASP A 516 2.43 -0.65 -1.21
C ASP A 516 1.92 0.75 -1.61
N ALA A 517 2.08 1.74 -0.73
CA ALA A 517 1.72 3.14 -1.01
C ALA A 517 2.50 3.68 -2.22
N LEU A 518 3.80 3.40 -2.31
CA LEU A 518 4.61 3.79 -3.48
C LEU A 518 4.08 3.23 -4.79
N VAL A 519 3.59 1.99 -4.79
CA VAL A 519 2.98 1.40 -5.99
C VAL A 519 1.74 2.21 -6.40
N MET A 520 0.89 2.60 -5.45
CA MET A 520 -0.30 3.40 -5.74
C MET A 520 0.07 4.78 -6.28
N TYR A 521 1.02 5.48 -5.65
CA TYR A 521 1.48 6.79 -6.13
C TYR A 521 2.16 6.71 -7.51
N GLY A 522 2.93 5.66 -7.76
CA GLY A 522 3.51 5.40 -9.08
C GLY A 522 2.44 5.22 -10.16
N GLN A 523 1.31 4.58 -9.83
CA GLN A 523 0.19 4.43 -10.77
C GLN A 523 -0.55 5.76 -11.01
N VAL A 524 -0.70 6.62 -10.00
CA VAL A 524 -1.26 7.97 -10.17
C VAL A 524 -0.39 8.78 -11.13
N LEU A 525 0.93 8.77 -10.90
CA LEU A 525 1.89 9.57 -11.67
C LEU A 525 2.18 9.02 -13.08
N ALA A 526 1.84 7.76 -13.35
CA ALA A 526 1.86 7.20 -14.70
C ALA A 526 0.66 7.64 -15.55
N GLY A 527 -0.36 8.27 -14.93
CA GLY A 527 -1.53 8.80 -15.62
C GLY A 527 -1.27 10.14 -16.33
N PRO A 528 -2.28 10.66 -17.05
CA PRO A 528 -2.14 11.89 -17.85
C PRO A 528 -2.03 13.18 -17.03
N ALA A 529 -2.29 13.14 -15.72
CA ALA A 529 -2.26 14.31 -14.85
C ALA A 529 -1.09 14.21 -13.87
N ASP A 530 0.01 14.91 -14.20
CA ASP A 530 1.10 15.13 -13.26
C ASP A 530 0.63 16.02 -12.11
N SER A 531 1.01 15.70 -10.87
CA SER A 531 0.49 16.37 -9.66
C SER A 531 1.57 16.59 -8.63
N ALA A 532 1.70 17.84 -8.17
CA ALA A 532 2.64 18.22 -7.13
C ALA A 532 2.37 17.47 -5.81
N ASP A 533 1.10 17.34 -5.42
CA ASP A 533 0.71 16.62 -4.20
C ASP A 533 1.06 15.14 -4.28
N ALA A 534 0.81 14.48 -5.42
CA ALA A 534 1.17 13.08 -5.60
C ALA A 534 2.69 12.85 -5.53
N HIS A 535 3.48 13.77 -6.08
CA HIS A 535 4.93 13.76 -5.97
C HIS A 535 5.42 14.02 -4.54
N CYS A 536 4.79 14.95 -3.80
CA CYS A 536 5.08 15.22 -2.40
C CYS A 536 4.84 13.97 -1.55
N THR A 537 3.65 13.36 -1.65
CA THR A 537 3.29 12.18 -0.87
C THR A 537 4.13 10.95 -1.24
N ARG A 538 4.52 10.81 -2.52
CA ARG A 538 5.53 9.80 -2.92
C ARG A 538 6.89 10.05 -2.25
N GLY A 539 7.31 11.31 -2.14
CA GLY A 539 8.51 11.70 -1.40
C GLY A 539 8.44 11.30 0.08
N ASN A 540 7.29 11.51 0.72
CA ASN A 540 7.05 11.13 2.12
C ASN A 540 7.19 9.61 2.31
N ALA A 541 6.57 8.81 1.44
CA ALA A 541 6.70 7.34 1.46
C ALA A 541 8.15 6.87 1.24
N LEU A 542 8.89 7.51 0.32
CA LEU A 542 10.31 7.20 0.07
C LEU A 542 11.19 7.56 1.28
N HIS A 543 10.91 8.69 1.93
CA HIS A 543 11.58 9.11 3.15
C HIS A 543 11.37 8.09 4.27
N ALA A 544 10.12 7.64 4.49
CA ALA A 544 9.80 6.60 5.48
C ALA A 544 10.53 5.27 5.22
N LEU A 545 10.84 4.96 3.95
CA LEU A 545 11.60 3.77 3.54
C LEU A 545 13.13 3.97 3.58
N GLY A 546 13.62 5.16 3.94
CA GLY A 546 15.04 5.49 3.95
C GLY A 546 15.66 5.67 2.55
N ARG A 547 14.85 5.79 1.50
CA ARG A 547 15.29 6.04 0.11
C ARG A 547 15.43 7.54 -0.12
N LEU A 548 16.36 8.16 0.61
CA LEU A 548 16.44 9.61 0.80
C LEU A 548 16.67 10.39 -0.50
N GLU A 549 17.58 9.96 -1.36
CA GLU A 549 17.89 10.62 -2.63
C GLU A 549 16.69 10.59 -3.59
N GLU A 550 15.95 9.48 -3.62
CA GLU A 550 14.74 9.37 -4.43
C GLU A 550 13.59 10.21 -3.86
N ALA A 551 13.54 10.37 -2.53
CA ALA A 551 12.60 11.28 -1.89
C ALA A 551 12.89 12.73 -2.30
N VAL A 552 14.16 13.16 -2.27
CA VAL A 552 14.59 14.49 -2.77
C VAL A 552 14.15 14.69 -4.22
N ALA A 553 14.43 13.74 -5.12
CA ALA A 553 14.02 13.82 -6.51
C ALA A 553 12.49 13.93 -6.69
N SER A 554 11.72 13.27 -5.82
CA SER A 554 10.25 13.35 -5.83
C SER A 554 9.77 14.73 -5.40
N TYR A 555 10.34 15.32 -4.34
CA TYR A 555 10.01 16.69 -3.94
C TYR A 555 10.44 17.73 -4.98
N GLU A 556 11.61 17.58 -5.59
CA GLU A 556 12.05 18.46 -6.69
C GLU A 556 11.07 18.44 -7.85
N ARG A 557 10.51 17.27 -8.20
CA ARG A 557 9.47 17.18 -9.22
C ARG A 557 8.18 17.87 -8.78
N ALA A 558 7.75 17.71 -7.53
CA ALA A 558 6.61 18.45 -6.99
C ALA A 558 6.79 19.96 -7.12
N LEU A 559 7.99 20.46 -6.83
CA LEU A 559 8.32 21.88 -6.85
C LEU A 559 8.54 22.44 -8.25
N ALA A 560 8.93 21.61 -9.21
CA ALA A 560 8.93 21.97 -10.63
C ALA A 560 7.51 22.22 -11.15
N ILE A 561 6.49 21.54 -10.59
CA ILE A 561 5.08 21.72 -10.93
C ILE A 561 4.48 22.91 -10.16
N GLN A 562 4.73 22.96 -8.84
CA GLN A 562 4.24 24.02 -7.95
C GLN A 562 5.40 24.55 -7.08
N PRO A 563 6.07 25.65 -7.50
CA PRO A 563 7.22 26.18 -6.78
C PRO A 563 6.93 26.64 -5.34
N GLN A 564 5.69 27.10 -5.07
CA GLN A 564 5.24 27.53 -3.74
C GLN A 564 4.48 26.41 -3.00
N HIS A 565 5.02 25.20 -3.00
CA HIS A 565 4.48 24.05 -2.26
C HIS A 565 5.20 23.90 -0.91
N ALA A 566 4.64 24.50 0.15
CA ALA A 566 5.30 24.60 1.45
C ALA A 566 5.64 23.24 2.09
N GLU A 567 4.76 22.25 1.96
CA GLU A 567 4.98 20.92 2.53
C GLU A 567 6.15 20.21 1.83
N ALA A 568 6.17 20.23 0.49
CA ALA A 568 7.28 19.65 -0.28
C ALA A 568 8.62 20.35 0.01
N LEU A 569 8.63 21.68 0.22
CA LEU A 569 9.82 22.42 0.63
C LEU A 569 10.31 22.01 2.03
N ASN A 570 9.42 21.95 3.02
CA ASN A 570 9.75 21.54 4.39
C ASN A 570 10.25 20.09 4.45
N ASN A 571 9.61 19.18 3.70
CA ASN A 571 9.98 17.77 3.67
C ASN A 571 11.30 17.56 2.92
N ARG A 572 11.53 18.27 1.79
CA ARG A 572 12.82 18.27 1.09
C ARG A 572 13.95 18.76 1.99
N GLY A 573 13.76 19.88 2.69
CA GLY A 573 14.76 20.39 3.64
C GLY A 573 15.09 19.37 4.74
N SER A 574 14.08 18.67 5.24
CA SER A 574 14.26 17.67 6.30
C SER A 574 15.09 16.48 5.82
N VAL A 575 14.82 15.99 4.60
CA VAL A 575 15.60 14.90 3.98
C VAL A 575 17.02 15.34 3.61
N LEU A 576 17.18 16.56 3.09
CA LEU A 576 18.51 17.12 2.78
C LEU A 576 19.37 17.24 4.04
N ARG A 577 18.79 17.61 5.19
CA ARG A 577 19.47 17.62 6.48
C ARG A 577 19.91 16.21 6.90
N GLU A 578 19.07 15.20 6.69
CA GLU A 578 19.42 13.79 6.96
C GLU A 578 20.53 13.26 6.03
N LEU A 579 20.62 13.81 4.80
CA LEU A 579 21.71 13.57 3.86
C LEU A 579 22.99 14.39 4.14
N GLY A 580 22.97 15.29 5.14
CA GLY A 580 24.09 16.18 5.45
C GLY A 580 24.27 17.35 4.48
N ARG A 581 23.30 17.60 3.58
CA ARG A 581 23.28 18.72 2.61
C ARG A 581 22.62 19.95 3.24
N LEU A 582 23.29 20.51 4.25
CA LEU A 582 22.68 21.47 5.18
C LEU A 582 22.35 22.82 4.55
N GLU A 583 23.20 23.32 3.66
CA GLU A 583 22.99 24.59 2.96
C GLU A 583 21.76 24.51 2.05
N GLU A 584 21.59 23.40 1.34
CA GLU A 584 20.42 23.17 0.48
C GLU A 584 19.14 22.97 1.29
N ALA A 585 19.25 22.34 2.46
CA ALA A 585 18.14 22.26 3.41
C ALA A 585 17.69 23.65 3.85
N LEU A 586 18.63 24.53 4.20
CA LEU A 586 18.33 25.89 4.62
C LEU A 586 17.64 26.69 3.51
N VAL A 587 18.12 26.59 2.26
CA VAL A 587 17.47 27.22 1.10
C VAL A 587 16.01 26.76 0.96
N SER A 588 15.74 25.48 1.22
CA SER A 588 14.38 24.94 1.15
C SER A 588 13.44 25.58 2.18
N TYR A 589 13.91 25.77 3.42
CA TYR A 589 13.12 26.42 4.48
C TYR A 589 12.96 27.92 4.23
N GLU A 590 14.01 28.61 3.78
CA GLU A 590 13.95 30.04 3.44
C GLU A 590 12.99 30.32 2.28
N GLN A 591 12.87 29.38 1.33
CA GLN A 591 11.83 29.44 0.29
C GLN A 591 10.43 29.43 0.90
N VAL A 592 10.13 28.57 1.89
CA VAL A 592 8.82 28.59 2.59
C VAL A 592 8.58 29.95 3.22
N LEU A 593 9.56 30.44 3.98
CA LEU A 593 9.47 31.69 4.72
C LEU A 593 9.30 32.92 3.81
N SER A 594 9.72 32.85 2.55
CA SER A 594 9.54 33.94 1.58
C SER A 594 8.07 34.22 1.21
N PHE A 595 7.19 33.22 1.31
CA PHE A 595 5.76 33.36 1.01
C PHE A 595 4.84 32.97 2.18
N ARG A 596 5.39 32.36 3.25
CA ARG A 596 4.73 32.15 4.55
C ARG A 596 5.66 32.57 5.69
N PRO A 597 5.75 33.88 5.98
CA PRO A 597 6.68 34.41 7.00
C PRO A 597 6.42 33.90 8.42
N ASP A 598 5.20 33.43 8.70
CA ASP A 598 4.78 32.93 10.03
C ASP A 598 4.74 31.40 10.12
N ASP A 599 5.37 30.68 9.17
CA ASP A 599 5.42 29.22 9.18
C ASP A 599 6.37 28.69 10.28
N ALA A 600 5.78 28.34 11.44
CA ALA A 600 6.52 27.93 12.62
C ALA A 600 7.41 26.68 12.39
N GLN A 601 6.94 25.74 11.55
CA GLN A 601 7.69 24.52 11.25
C GLN A 601 8.94 24.83 10.42
N ALA A 602 8.83 25.71 9.42
CA ALA A 602 9.95 26.15 8.61
C ALA A 602 10.98 26.92 9.45
N HIS A 603 10.54 27.85 10.30
CA HIS A 603 11.42 28.56 11.24
C HIS A 603 12.16 27.61 12.18
N PHE A 604 11.45 26.68 12.83
CA PHE A 604 12.08 25.73 13.73
C PHE A 604 13.09 24.84 12.99
N ASN A 605 12.75 24.33 11.82
CA ASN A 605 13.68 23.51 11.05
C ASN A 605 14.90 24.28 10.51
N ALA A 606 14.71 25.52 10.07
CA ALA A 606 15.79 26.43 9.70
C ALA A 606 16.72 26.68 10.89
N SER A 607 16.15 26.94 12.08
CA SER A 607 16.91 27.19 13.30
C SER A 607 17.85 26.03 13.66
N VAL A 608 17.37 24.79 13.63
CA VAL A 608 18.17 23.59 13.91
C VAL A 608 19.30 23.44 12.88
N THR A 609 19.01 23.74 11.62
CA THR A 609 19.99 23.66 10.52
C THR A 609 21.06 24.73 10.67
N ARG A 610 20.68 25.95 11.05
CA ARG A 610 21.60 27.07 11.35
C ARG A 610 22.50 26.77 12.54
N LEU A 611 21.93 26.24 13.63
CA LEU A 611 22.71 25.80 14.79
C LEU A 611 23.74 24.72 14.42
N LEU A 612 23.36 23.77 13.56
CA LEU A 612 24.25 22.70 13.09
C LEU A 612 25.40 23.26 12.20
N LEU A 613 25.13 24.31 11.42
CA LEU A 613 26.11 25.07 10.63
C LEU A 613 26.95 26.05 11.47
N GLY A 614 26.58 26.31 12.72
CA GLY A 614 27.26 27.26 13.60
C GLY A 614 26.78 28.72 13.51
N ASP A 615 25.70 29.00 12.78
CA ASP A 615 25.01 30.29 12.81
C ASP A 615 24.12 30.38 14.06
N PHE A 616 24.76 30.54 15.21
CA PHE A 616 24.10 30.56 16.51
C PHE A 616 23.21 31.78 16.71
N GLU A 617 23.62 32.96 16.24
CA GLU A 617 22.87 34.20 16.47
C GLU A 617 21.45 34.10 15.89
N ARG A 618 21.34 33.72 14.61
CA ARG A 618 20.04 33.54 13.96
C ARG A 618 19.39 32.24 14.41
N GLY A 619 20.18 31.18 14.60
CA GLY A 619 19.71 29.89 15.08
C GLY A 619 18.90 30.00 16.36
N TRP A 620 19.41 30.69 17.39
CA TRP A 620 18.68 30.86 18.65
C TRP A 620 17.44 31.74 18.54
N ALA A 621 17.47 32.76 17.69
CA ALA A 621 16.31 33.62 17.47
C ALA A 621 15.16 32.82 16.83
N GLU A 622 15.45 32.00 15.82
CA GLU A 622 14.45 31.17 15.15
C GLU A 622 14.05 29.93 15.97
N TYR A 623 14.92 29.43 16.86
CA TYR A 623 14.64 28.27 17.71
C TYR A 623 13.40 28.45 18.60
N GLU A 624 12.97 29.69 18.80
CA GLU A 624 11.85 30.06 19.66
C GLU A 624 10.50 29.85 19.00
N TRP A 625 10.47 29.68 17.67
CA TRP A 625 9.28 29.28 16.94
C TRP A 625 8.80 27.87 17.30
N ARG A 626 9.63 27.07 17.98
CA ARG A 626 9.22 25.76 18.54
C ARG A 626 7.98 25.83 19.43
N TRP A 627 7.72 26.97 20.07
CA TRP A 627 6.53 27.17 20.89
C TRP A 627 5.24 27.24 20.05
N GLN A 628 5.35 27.64 18.79
CA GLN A 628 4.25 27.74 17.83
C GLN A 628 4.10 26.48 16.97
N ASP A 629 5.14 25.65 16.87
CA ASP A 629 5.09 24.35 16.19
C ASP A 629 4.42 23.28 17.07
N TRP A 630 3.15 23.02 16.80
CA TRP A 630 2.35 22.03 17.52
C TRP A 630 2.78 20.59 17.26
N SER A 631 3.53 20.32 16.19
CA SER A 631 4.01 18.96 15.87
C SER A 631 5.02 18.44 16.89
N LEU A 632 5.71 19.34 17.61
CA LEU A 632 6.72 19.00 18.60
C LEU A 632 6.14 18.51 19.94
N LYS A 633 4.82 18.66 20.16
CA LYS A 633 4.11 18.20 21.38
C LYS A 633 4.80 18.60 22.70
N LEU A 634 5.39 19.80 22.74
CA LEU A 634 6.11 20.29 23.90
C LEU A 634 5.16 20.53 25.10
N PRO A 635 5.59 20.28 26.35
CA PRO A 635 4.80 20.59 27.54
C PRO A 635 4.52 22.10 27.61
N ARG A 636 3.25 22.50 27.55
CA ARG A 636 2.84 23.90 27.68
C ARG A 636 2.28 24.14 29.07
N HIS A 637 3.13 24.56 29.97
CA HIS A 637 2.70 25.03 31.28
C HIS A 637 2.28 26.49 31.15
N SER A 638 1.03 26.80 31.53
CA SER A 638 0.58 28.19 31.68
C SER A 638 1.28 28.80 32.89
N ILE A 639 2.44 29.41 32.68
CA ILE A 639 3.17 30.13 33.72
C ILE A 639 2.76 31.60 33.61
N ASP A 640 1.99 32.08 34.59
CA ASP A 640 1.48 33.46 34.66
C ASP A 640 2.53 34.43 35.25
N LYS A 641 3.75 34.37 34.71
CA LYS A 641 4.89 35.23 35.07
C LYS A 641 5.67 35.56 33.79
N PRO A 642 6.37 36.70 33.72
CA PRO A 642 7.09 37.10 32.52
C PRO A 642 8.27 36.17 32.18
N LEU A 643 8.47 35.97 30.88
CA LEU A 643 9.62 35.26 30.33
C LEU A 643 10.88 36.15 30.39
N TRP A 644 11.95 35.64 30.98
CA TRP A 644 13.26 36.30 30.92
C TRP A 644 14.06 35.76 29.74
N LEU A 645 14.43 36.65 28.80
CA LEU A 645 15.23 36.37 27.62
C LEU A 645 16.49 37.26 27.57
N GLY A 646 17.08 37.52 28.75
CA GLY A 646 18.32 38.28 28.86
C GLY A 646 18.13 39.78 29.04
N GLN A 647 16.91 40.24 29.38
CA GLN A 647 16.69 41.64 29.76
C GLN A 647 17.42 41.97 31.08
N ASP A 648 17.89 43.21 31.25
CA ASP A 648 18.55 43.67 32.47
C ASP A 648 17.58 43.81 33.67
N GLY A 649 18.12 44.05 34.87
CA GLY A 649 17.31 44.35 36.07
C GLY A 649 16.85 43.12 36.87
N ILE A 650 17.64 42.05 36.84
CA ILE A 650 17.35 40.79 37.56
C ILE A 650 18.01 40.68 38.95
N GLU A 651 18.75 41.70 39.39
CA GLU A 651 19.38 41.69 40.71
C GLU A 651 18.32 41.56 41.83
N GLY A 652 18.51 40.60 42.73
CA GLY A 652 17.57 40.27 43.80
C GLY A 652 16.29 39.55 43.35
N ARG A 653 16.05 39.40 42.04
CA ARG A 653 14.86 38.74 41.47
C ARG A 653 14.99 37.23 41.50
N THR A 654 13.88 36.53 41.68
CA THR A 654 13.82 35.06 41.61
C THR A 654 13.47 34.61 40.20
N ILE A 655 14.34 33.79 39.61
CA ILE A 655 14.15 33.25 38.26
C ILE A 655 14.02 31.73 38.33
N VAL A 656 12.94 31.19 37.75
CA VAL A 656 12.71 29.75 37.63
C VAL A 656 13.16 29.25 36.26
N LEU A 657 14.18 28.38 36.25
CA LEU A 657 14.58 27.60 35.08
C LEU A 657 13.75 26.33 35.06
N HIS A 658 12.99 26.10 34.00
CA HIS A 658 12.12 24.93 33.92
C HIS A 658 12.50 24.02 32.75
N PRO A 659 12.20 22.71 32.86
CA PRO A 659 12.53 21.77 31.81
C PRO A 659 11.58 21.97 30.63
N GLU A 660 12.02 21.48 29.47
CA GLU A 660 11.25 21.51 28.23
C GLU A 660 11.39 20.18 27.47
N GLN A 661 12.60 19.61 27.47
CA GLN A 661 12.95 18.42 26.70
C GLN A 661 13.61 17.34 27.60
N GLY A 662 14.60 16.61 27.09
CA GLY A 662 15.18 15.45 27.75
C GLY A 662 16.13 15.79 28.90
N LEU A 663 16.53 14.75 29.63
CA LEU A 663 17.49 14.87 30.75
C LEU A 663 18.85 15.40 30.28
N GLY A 664 19.29 15.03 29.07
CA GLY A 664 20.54 15.53 28.47
C GLY A 664 20.51 17.04 28.25
N ASP A 665 19.38 17.58 27.79
CA ASP A 665 19.19 19.01 27.58
C ASP A 665 19.28 19.78 28.89
N ALA A 666 18.61 19.27 29.93
CA ALA A 666 18.68 19.86 31.26
C ALA A 666 20.13 19.88 31.78
N ILE A 667 20.86 18.76 31.67
CA ILE A 667 22.27 18.66 32.08
C ILE A 667 23.15 19.61 31.28
N GLN A 668 22.90 19.78 29.99
CA GLN A 668 23.68 20.69 29.16
C GLN A 668 23.43 22.15 29.55
N PHE A 669 22.18 22.58 29.65
CA PHE A 669 21.81 24.00 29.79
C PHE A 669 21.79 24.51 31.22
N VAL A 670 21.80 23.63 32.24
CA VAL A 670 21.96 24.07 33.63
C VAL A 670 23.25 24.86 33.87
N ARG A 671 24.25 24.72 32.98
CA ARG A 671 25.50 25.51 32.99
C ARG A 671 25.33 27.03 32.96
N TYR A 672 24.17 27.53 32.53
CA TYR A 672 23.89 28.96 32.54
C TYR A 672 23.38 29.45 33.90
N ALA A 673 22.97 28.56 34.81
CA ALA A 673 22.49 28.95 36.14
C ALA A 673 23.52 29.77 36.94
N PRO A 674 24.82 29.38 37.01
CA PRO A 674 25.84 30.22 37.66
C PRO A 674 25.98 31.62 37.03
N LEU A 675 25.80 31.73 35.71
CA LEU A 675 25.88 33.02 35.00
C LEU A 675 24.69 33.94 35.33
N ILE A 676 23.51 33.37 35.60
CA ILE A 676 22.35 34.12 36.09
C ILE A 676 22.57 34.56 37.53
N ALA A 677 23.07 33.66 38.38
CA ALA A 677 23.39 33.97 39.78
C ALA A 677 24.47 35.06 39.89
N ALA A 678 25.47 35.06 39.01
CA ALA A 678 26.51 36.09 38.93
C ALA A 678 25.96 37.49 38.59
N ARG A 679 24.74 37.58 38.04
CA ARG A 679 24.01 38.85 37.83
C ARG A 679 23.12 39.24 39.02
N GLY A 680 23.28 38.58 40.17
CA GLY A 680 22.59 38.88 41.42
C GLY A 680 21.19 38.29 41.56
N ALA A 681 20.74 37.45 40.61
CA ALA A 681 19.44 36.80 40.67
C ALA A 681 19.44 35.55 41.58
N GLN A 682 18.29 35.24 42.17
CA GLN A 682 18.03 34.03 42.92
C GLN A 682 17.55 32.93 41.96
N VAL A 683 18.41 31.96 41.68
CA VAL A 683 18.11 30.91 40.68
C VAL A 683 17.41 29.72 41.33
N VAL A 684 16.23 29.36 40.82
CA VAL A 684 15.51 28.14 41.17
C VAL A 684 15.44 27.25 39.95
N ILE A 685 15.78 25.98 40.10
CA ILE A 685 15.72 25.00 39.01
C ILE A 685 14.58 24.03 39.25
N ALA A 686 13.62 23.96 38.32
CA ALA A 686 12.68 22.86 38.23
C ALA A 686 13.26 21.79 37.30
N CYS A 687 13.31 20.53 37.74
CA CYS A 687 13.83 19.43 36.91
C CYS A 687 13.29 18.07 37.34
N HIS A 688 13.39 17.08 36.43
CA HIS A 688 13.02 15.69 36.71
C HIS A 688 13.68 15.16 38.01
N ALA A 689 12.95 14.34 38.78
CA ALA A 689 13.39 13.85 40.09
C ALA A 689 14.82 13.24 40.09
N LEU A 690 15.16 12.49 39.04
CA LEU A 690 16.48 11.87 38.84
C LEU A 690 17.66 12.86 38.81
N LEU A 691 17.42 14.16 38.56
CA LEU A 691 18.43 15.21 38.45
C LEU A 691 18.51 16.09 39.70
N ILE A 692 17.54 16.01 40.63
CA ILE A 692 17.43 16.96 41.76
C ILE A 692 18.71 16.97 42.60
N ASP A 693 19.18 15.80 43.04
CA ASP A 693 20.37 15.67 43.87
C ASP A 693 21.64 16.20 43.18
N LEU A 694 21.73 15.99 41.87
CA LEU A 694 22.86 16.45 41.07
C LEU A 694 22.84 17.96 40.88
N PHE A 695 21.69 18.55 40.58
CA PHE A 695 21.57 19.99 40.32
C PHE A 695 21.70 20.84 41.59
N ARG A 696 21.54 20.25 42.79
CA ARG A 696 21.90 20.92 44.05
C ARG A 696 23.38 21.26 44.16
N THR A 697 24.24 20.65 43.33
CA THR A 697 25.68 20.92 43.31
C THR A 697 26.07 22.10 42.43
N VAL A 698 25.12 22.68 41.69
CA VAL A 698 25.38 23.82 40.79
C VAL A 698 25.60 25.08 41.61
N GLU A 699 26.71 25.76 41.35
CA GLU A 699 27.04 27.01 42.02
C GLU A 699 25.99 28.11 41.78
N GLY A 700 25.65 28.85 42.84
CA GLY A 700 24.71 29.98 42.76
C GLY A 700 23.22 29.60 42.68
N VAL A 701 22.88 28.30 42.70
CA VAL A 701 21.49 27.83 42.72
C VAL A 701 20.93 27.88 44.14
N ARG A 702 19.82 28.59 44.33
CA ARG A 702 19.11 28.71 45.61
C ARG A 702 18.35 27.45 45.98
N ALA A 703 17.64 26.87 45.02
CA ALA A 703 16.80 25.70 45.23
C ALA A 703 16.62 24.89 43.95
N VAL A 704 16.44 23.58 44.13
CA VAL A 704 16.05 22.64 43.06
C VAL A 704 14.76 21.96 43.47
N ILE A 705 13.76 22.01 42.60
CA ILE A 705 12.39 21.59 42.87
C ILE A 705 11.88 20.61 41.82
N ASP A 706 10.87 19.83 42.20
CA ASP A 706 10.06 19.06 41.26
C ASP A 706 9.16 20.01 40.44
N PRO A 707 9.08 19.90 39.10
CA PRO A 707 8.21 20.71 38.25
C PRO A 707 6.73 20.69 38.64
N GLU A 708 6.25 19.56 39.17
CA GLU A 708 4.87 19.35 39.63
C GLU A 708 4.69 19.66 41.12
N GLY A 709 5.79 19.94 41.82
CA GLY A 709 5.79 20.33 43.23
C GLY A 709 5.38 21.79 43.45
N PRO A 710 5.17 22.19 44.72
CA PRO A 710 4.91 23.58 45.07
C PRO A 710 6.08 24.47 44.66
N ARG A 711 5.78 25.49 43.85
CA ARG A 711 6.77 26.47 43.38
C ARG A 711 6.89 27.62 44.38
N PRO A 712 8.09 28.13 44.67
CA PRO A 712 8.23 29.38 45.41
C PRO A 712 7.58 30.52 44.61
N ASP A 713 7.28 31.66 45.24
CA ASP A 713 6.95 32.86 44.45
C ASP A 713 8.20 33.31 43.67
N PHE A 714 8.00 33.74 42.43
CA PHE A 714 9.09 34.13 41.53
C PHE A 714 8.69 35.28 40.61
N ASP A 715 9.70 35.98 40.10
CA ASP A 715 9.55 37.16 39.25
C ASP A 715 9.54 36.79 37.77
N TYR A 716 10.45 35.89 37.36
CA TYR A 716 10.61 35.49 35.96
C TYR A 716 10.75 33.98 35.81
N HIS A 717 10.43 33.47 34.62
CA HIS A 717 10.77 32.11 34.24
C HIS A 717 11.54 32.07 32.93
N ILE A 718 12.24 30.97 32.68
CA ILE A 718 12.83 30.68 31.38
C ILE A 718 12.88 29.16 31.14
N PRO A 719 12.46 28.66 29.96
CA PRO A 719 12.73 27.31 29.53
C PRO A 719 14.23 27.14 29.32
N MET A 720 14.84 26.08 29.84
CA MET A 720 16.30 25.90 29.80
C MET A 720 16.91 26.01 28.39
N MET A 721 16.19 25.58 27.35
CA MET A 721 16.64 25.63 25.95
C MET A 721 16.64 27.05 25.36
N SER A 722 16.06 28.04 26.06
CA SER A 722 16.07 29.46 25.68
C SER A 722 17.24 30.23 26.33
N LEU A 723 17.97 29.60 27.25
CA LEU A 723 19.13 30.20 27.93
C LEU A 723 20.21 30.66 26.93
N PRO A 724 20.57 29.90 25.88
CA PRO A 724 21.54 30.38 24.89
C PRO A 724 21.09 31.66 24.18
N ARG A 725 19.79 31.83 23.91
CA ARG A 725 19.24 33.08 23.36
C ARG A 725 19.40 34.24 24.35
N ALA A 726 19.04 34.02 25.61
CA ALA A 726 19.14 35.04 26.66
C ALA A 726 20.58 35.54 26.87
N PHE A 727 21.57 34.69 26.63
CA PHE A 727 22.99 35.04 26.72
C PHE A 727 23.64 35.40 25.38
N ARG A 728 22.87 35.39 24.28
CA ARG A 728 23.37 35.59 22.90
C ARG A 728 24.57 34.70 22.59
N THR A 729 24.49 33.44 22.99
CA THR A 729 25.59 32.48 22.88
C THR A 729 25.97 32.24 21.42
N GLY A 730 27.07 32.82 20.97
CA GLY A 730 27.81 32.42 19.77
C GLY A 730 28.88 31.36 20.06
N LEU A 731 29.50 30.81 19.00
CA LEU A 731 30.50 29.73 19.10
C LEU A 731 31.64 30.05 20.07
N ASP A 732 32.16 31.28 20.05
CA ASP A 732 33.29 31.73 20.89
C ASP A 732 32.87 32.11 22.33
N SER A 733 31.56 32.16 22.59
CA SER A 733 30.99 32.57 23.89
C SER A 733 30.23 31.44 24.59
N ILE A 734 30.28 30.22 24.06
CA ILE A 734 29.73 29.04 24.72
C ILE A 734 30.38 28.92 26.11
N PRO A 735 29.58 28.84 27.20
CA PRO A 735 30.14 28.64 28.53
C PRO A 735 30.65 27.20 28.68
N ALA A 736 31.83 26.95 28.14
CA ALA A 736 32.45 25.63 28.03
C ALA A 736 33.27 25.23 29.28
N GLN A 737 33.30 26.08 30.31
CA GLN A 737 34.01 25.79 31.56
C GLN A 737 33.41 24.56 32.25
N VAL A 738 34.26 23.58 32.52
CA VAL A 738 33.92 22.33 33.23
C VAL A 738 34.92 22.11 34.36
N PRO A 739 34.55 21.39 35.44
CA PRO A 739 33.20 20.90 35.73
C PRO A 739 32.24 22.02 36.16
N TYR A 740 30.96 21.88 35.81
CA TYR A 740 29.86 22.71 36.36
C TYR A 740 28.82 21.87 37.12
N LEU A 741 29.05 20.55 37.20
CA LEU A 741 28.35 19.61 38.06
C LEU A 741 29.38 18.80 38.84
N SER A 742 29.03 18.29 40.00
CA SER A 742 29.91 17.41 40.78
C SER A 742 29.12 16.31 41.49
N ALA A 743 29.79 15.21 41.80
CA ALA A 743 29.23 14.17 42.67
C ALA A 743 29.75 14.33 44.10
N ALA A 744 28.97 13.85 45.08
CA ALA A 744 29.38 13.91 46.49
C ALA A 744 30.69 13.13 46.73
N PRO A 745 31.72 13.72 47.36
CA PRO A 745 33.02 13.07 47.55
C PRO A 745 32.97 11.69 48.21
N SER A 746 32.05 11.49 49.16
CA SER A 746 31.84 10.21 49.84
C SER A 746 31.34 9.11 48.90
N ARG A 747 30.48 9.44 47.93
CA ARG A 747 29.98 8.50 46.92
C ARG A 747 31.08 8.13 45.93
N ILE A 748 31.91 9.10 45.53
CA ILE A 748 33.07 8.87 44.66
C ILE A 748 34.05 7.89 45.33
N GLU A 749 34.40 8.11 46.60
CA GLU A 749 35.34 7.25 47.33
C GLU A 749 34.81 5.82 47.52
N THR A 750 33.48 5.68 47.61
CA THR A 750 32.83 4.37 47.66
C THR A 750 33.07 3.59 46.36
N TRP A 751 32.90 4.25 45.21
CA TRP A 751 33.19 3.64 43.92
C TRP A 751 34.68 3.38 43.72
N ARG A 752 35.56 4.32 44.08
CA ARG A 752 37.03 4.11 43.96
C ARG A 752 37.49 2.87 44.71
N ARG A 753 37.07 2.69 45.96
CA ARG A 753 37.39 1.49 46.74
C ARG A 753 36.85 0.21 46.10
N ARG A 754 35.63 0.26 45.55
CA ARG A 754 35.00 -0.89 44.89
C ARG A 754 35.70 -1.27 43.58
N LEU A 755 36.19 -0.28 42.85
CA LEU A 755 36.87 -0.47 41.56
C LEU A 755 38.39 -0.69 41.71
N ALA A 756 38.95 -0.61 42.92
CA ALA A 756 40.39 -0.65 43.16
C ALA A 756 41.09 -1.92 42.62
N SER A 757 40.40 -3.07 42.60
CA SER A 757 40.92 -4.32 42.01
C SER A 757 41.18 -4.23 40.49
N HIS A 758 40.74 -3.15 39.86
CA HIS A 758 40.85 -2.89 38.42
C HIS A 758 41.82 -1.79 38.07
N ASP A 759 42.54 -1.20 39.03
CA ASP A 759 43.38 -0.01 38.82
C ASP A 759 44.57 -0.23 37.85
N ALA A 760 44.98 -1.48 37.62
CA ALA A 760 45.98 -1.83 36.61
C ALA A 760 45.47 -1.71 35.16
N ARG A 761 44.15 -1.58 34.95
CA ARG A 761 43.50 -1.47 33.64
C ARG A 761 42.87 -0.10 33.47
N THR A 762 42.68 0.32 32.22
CA THR A 762 41.89 1.53 31.92
C THR A 762 40.40 1.23 32.13
N LYS A 763 39.76 1.99 33.01
CA LYS A 763 38.35 1.83 33.41
C LYS A 763 37.45 2.68 32.50
N VAL A 764 36.66 2.03 31.66
CA VAL A 764 35.85 2.68 30.61
C VAL A 764 34.36 2.50 30.85
N GLY A 765 33.61 3.59 30.99
CA GLY A 765 32.14 3.56 31.04
C GLY A 765 31.55 3.40 29.64
N LEU A 766 30.48 2.62 29.48
CA LEU A 766 29.89 2.31 28.18
C LEU A 766 28.37 2.53 28.14
N VAL A 767 27.89 3.26 27.13
CA VAL A 767 26.47 3.43 26.78
C VAL A 767 26.28 3.26 25.28
N TRP A 768 25.41 2.35 24.86
CA TRP A 768 25.26 1.96 23.45
C TRP A 768 23.91 2.32 22.84
N ALA A 769 22.90 2.65 23.65
CA ALA A 769 21.57 3.00 23.18
C ALA A 769 20.93 4.15 23.96
N GLY A 770 20.09 4.92 23.29
CA GLY A 770 19.25 5.94 23.91
C GLY A 770 17.89 5.40 24.35
N ASN A 771 16.89 6.28 24.36
CA ASN A 771 15.51 5.94 24.72
C ASN A 771 14.75 5.42 23.48
N PRO A 772 14.31 4.15 23.43
CA PRO A 772 13.61 3.59 22.28
C PRO A 772 12.24 4.23 22.00
N GLN A 773 11.66 4.97 22.95
CA GLN A 773 10.43 5.74 22.73
C GLN A 773 10.66 7.00 21.88
N TYR A 774 11.91 7.42 21.72
CA TYR A 774 12.26 8.55 20.85
C TYR A 774 12.30 8.09 19.39
N PRO A 775 11.51 8.69 18.47
CA PRO A 775 11.36 8.20 17.10
C PRO A 775 12.67 8.03 16.31
N ARG A 776 13.69 8.87 16.58
CA ARG A 776 14.99 8.82 15.90
C ARG A 776 16.06 8.02 16.65
N ASP A 777 15.69 7.33 17.73
CA ASP A 777 16.66 6.62 18.58
C ASP A 777 17.40 5.52 17.82
N ARG A 778 16.70 4.80 16.94
CA ARG A 778 17.28 3.73 16.11
C ARG A 778 18.48 4.20 15.28
N ALA A 779 18.48 5.46 14.82
CA ALA A 779 19.57 6.00 14.00
C ALA A 779 20.82 6.28 14.84
N ARG A 780 20.68 6.71 16.10
CA ARG A 780 21.78 7.07 17.01
C ARG A 780 22.24 5.95 17.93
N SER A 781 21.44 4.90 18.11
CA SER A 781 21.76 3.75 18.95
C SER A 781 22.61 2.73 18.17
N CYS A 782 23.69 2.27 18.78
CA CYS A 782 24.57 1.25 18.23
C CYS A 782 24.22 -0.12 18.84
N PRO A 783 23.94 -1.16 18.04
CA PRO A 783 23.74 -2.52 18.57
C PRO A 783 24.95 -2.95 19.41
N ILE A 784 24.69 -3.46 20.62
CA ILE A 784 25.75 -3.75 21.58
C ILE A 784 26.68 -4.87 21.11
N GLU A 785 26.15 -5.81 20.32
CA GLU A 785 26.89 -6.94 19.77
C GLU A 785 28.05 -6.48 18.87
N ARG A 786 27.93 -5.28 18.27
CA ARG A 786 28.99 -4.69 17.44
C ARG A 786 30.18 -4.18 18.25
N PHE A 787 30.04 -4.00 19.57
CA PHE A 787 31.15 -3.60 20.44
C PHE A 787 32.12 -4.73 20.76
N ALA A 788 31.86 -5.98 20.30
CA ALA A 788 32.74 -7.12 20.57
C ALA A 788 34.22 -6.85 20.23
N PRO A 789 34.58 -6.28 19.05
CA PRO A 789 35.98 -5.96 18.75
C PRO A 789 36.58 -4.97 19.75
N VAL A 790 35.82 -3.98 20.22
CA VAL A 790 36.30 -2.99 21.22
C VAL A 790 36.52 -3.65 22.58
N ALA A 791 35.62 -4.55 22.98
CA ALA A 791 35.70 -5.26 24.25
C ALA A 791 36.79 -6.35 24.28
N GLU A 792 37.07 -6.99 23.14
CA GLU A 792 38.02 -8.10 23.03
C GLU A 792 39.45 -7.66 22.70
N SER A 793 39.60 -6.63 21.86
CA SER A 793 40.92 -6.20 21.37
C SER A 793 41.67 -5.30 22.35
N THR A 794 41.03 -4.85 23.42
CA THR A 794 41.60 -3.89 24.36
C THR A 794 41.83 -4.53 25.74
N GLN A 795 42.94 -4.18 26.40
CA GLN A 795 43.16 -4.52 27.82
C GLN A 795 42.38 -3.62 28.78
N CYS A 796 41.27 -3.03 28.32
CA CYS A 796 40.39 -2.21 29.15
C CYS A 796 39.49 -3.10 30.01
N VAL A 797 38.88 -2.47 31.02
CA VAL A 797 37.72 -3.04 31.71
C VAL A 797 36.55 -2.07 31.54
N PHE A 798 35.43 -2.62 31.07
CA PHE A 798 34.26 -1.83 30.73
C PHE A 798 33.24 -1.89 31.86
N PHE A 799 32.55 -0.77 32.07
CA PHE A 799 31.47 -0.62 33.04
C PHE A 799 30.23 -0.15 32.31
N SER A 800 29.16 -0.94 32.36
CA SER A 800 27.87 -0.53 31.82
C SER A 800 27.38 0.71 32.57
N LEU A 801 27.03 1.75 31.81
CA LEU A 801 26.28 2.92 32.29
C LEU A 801 24.89 2.98 31.61
N GLN A 802 24.50 1.94 30.88
CA GLN A 802 23.26 1.88 30.13
C GLN A 802 22.05 1.73 31.07
N LYS A 803 21.02 2.55 30.84
CA LYS A 803 19.73 2.44 31.53
C LYS A 803 18.60 2.12 30.56
N GLY A 804 17.48 1.67 31.12
CA GLY A 804 16.26 1.36 30.37
C GLY A 804 16.29 -0.02 29.70
N ALA A 805 15.37 -0.22 28.74
CA ALA A 805 15.15 -1.52 28.11
C ALA A 805 16.39 -2.13 27.43
N ALA A 806 17.36 -1.29 27.03
CA ALA A 806 18.59 -1.74 26.39
C ALA A 806 19.63 -2.33 27.35
N ALA A 807 19.53 -2.07 28.66
CA ALA A 807 20.55 -2.48 29.64
C ALA A 807 20.74 -4.01 29.69
N GLY A 808 19.64 -4.78 29.62
CA GLY A 808 19.68 -6.24 29.64
C GLY A 808 20.38 -6.89 28.43
N ALA A 809 20.68 -6.12 27.37
CA ALA A 809 21.41 -6.61 26.21
C ALA A 809 22.90 -6.81 26.48
N VAL A 810 23.44 -6.36 27.63
CA VAL A 810 24.86 -6.48 27.99
C VAL A 810 25.38 -7.91 27.92
N ALA A 811 24.54 -8.89 28.29
CA ALA A 811 24.88 -10.32 28.23
C ALA A 811 25.20 -10.82 26.81
N LYS A 812 24.75 -10.11 25.76
CA LYS A 812 25.06 -10.45 24.37
C LYS A 812 26.47 -10.04 23.95
N LEU A 813 27.04 -9.02 24.60
CA LEU A 813 28.43 -8.60 24.41
C LEU A 813 29.38 -9.43 25.27
N ASP A 814 28.98 -9.66 26.53
CA ASP A 814 29.76 -10.47 27.46
C ASP A 814 28.86 -11.26 28.42
N ALA A 815 28.63 -12.52 28.07
CA ALA A 815 27.87 -13.44 28.92
C ALA A 815 28.60 -13.83 30.21
N SER A 816 29.93 -13.67 30.27
CA SER A 816 30.72 -14.01 31.46
C SER A 816 30.64 -12.95 32.55
N GLY A 817 30.38 -11.69 32.16
CA GLY A 817 30.41 -10.54 33.06
C GLY A 817 31.81 -10.14 33.54
N GLU A 818 32.87 -10.69 32.93
CA GLU A 818 34.27 -10.42 33.33
C GLU A 818 34.91 -9.25 32.57
N ARG A 819 34.42 -8.95 31.35
CA ARG A 819 34.89 -7.86 30.49
C ARG A 819 34.03 -6.61 30.63
N VAL A 820 32.72 -6.78 30.80
CA VAL A 820 31.75 -5.69 30.97
C VAL A 820 31.02 -5.87 32.30
N LEU A 821 31.41 -5.06 33.29
CA LEU A 821 30.82 -5.07 34.63
C LEU A 821 29.56 -4.19 34.65
N ASP A 822 28.45 -4.74 35.13
CA ASP A 822 27.17 -4.02 35.21
C ASP A 822 26.76 -3.78 36.67
N TYR A 823 26.88 -2.53 37.11
CA TYR A 823 26.39 -2.05 38.40
C TYR A 823 25.16 -1.14 38.26
N THR A 824 24.54 -1.10 37.07
CA THR A 824 23.45 -0.15 36.80
C THR A 824 22.24 -0.40 37.68
N GLY A 825 22.04 -1.62 38.20
CA GLY A 825 20.99 -1.92 39.20
C GLY A 825 21.10 -1.10 40.48
N GLU A 826 22.27 -0.55 40.79
CA GLU A 826 22.55 0.24 42.01
C GLU A 826 22.52 1.76 41.78
N LEU A 827 22.27 2.20 40.54
CA LEU A 827 22.25 3.62 40.17
C LEU A 827 20.82 4.15 40.15
N GLU A 828 20.33 4.70 41.26
CA GLU A 828 18.95 5.19 41.37
C GLU A 828 18.79 6.62 40.83
N SER A 829 19.86 7.40 40.80
CA SER A 829 19.88 8.80 40.36
C SER A 829 21.03 9.13 39.41
N PHE A 830 20.97 10.29 38.75
CA PHE A 830 22.13 10.81 38.01
C PHE A 830 23.27 11.23 38.93
N ALA A 831 23.02 11.49 40.21
CA ALA A 831 24.08 11.73 41.20
C ALA A 831 24.90 10.44 41.46
N ASP A 832 24.25 9.27 41.48
CA ASP A 832 24.95 7.97 41.62
C ASP A 832 25.75 7.65 40.36
N THR A 833 25.13 7.90 39.19
CA THR A 833 25.79 7.73 37.90
C THR A 833 27.01 8.65 37.78
N ALA A 834 26.90 9.90 38.23
CA ALA A 834 28.02 10.85 38.28
C ALA A 834 29.16 10.37 39.19
N ALA A 835 28.82 9.84 40.37
CA ALA A 835 29.82 9.32 41.30
C ALA A 835 30.58 8.11 40.73
N LEU A 836 29.89 7.22 39.99
CA LEU A 836 30.53 6.12 39.28
C LEU A 836 31.43 6.65 38.17
N ILE A 837 30.93 7.55 37.30
CA ILE A 837 31.72 8.19 36.23
C ILE A 837 33.01 8.81 36.79
N GLU A 838 32.94 9.47 37.95
CA GLU A 838 34.11 10.08 38.59
C GLU A 838 35.21 9.08 38.97
N ALA A 839 34.86 7.82 39.22
CA ALA A 839 35.81 6.73 39.47
C ALA A 839 36.35 6.07 38.18
N LEU A 840 35.85 6.45 37.00
CA LEU A 840 36.29 5.95 35.70
C LEU A 840 37.34 6.88 35.06
N ASP A 841 38.07 6.35 34.08
CA ASP A 841 39.08 7.07 33.30
C ASP A 841 38.49 7.75 32.06
N LEU A 842 37.53 7.09 31.42
CA LEU A 842 36.91 7.49 30.15
C LEU A 842 35.46 7.03 30.13
N VAL A 843 34.59 7.79 29.46
CA VAL A 843 33.23 7.35 29.10
C VAL A 843 33.11 7.27 27.58
N ILE A 844 32.60 6.17 27.05
CA ILE A 844 32.21 6.02 25.65
C ILE A 844 30.69 5.89 25.62
N SER A 845 30.03 6.79 24.90
CA SER A 845 28.57 6.87 24.88
C SER A 845 28.07 7.21 23.47
N VAL A 846 26.96 6.62 23.05
CA VAL A 846 26.13 7.26 22.00
C VAL A 846 25.53 8.58 22.52
N ASP A 847 24.93 9.39 21.65
CA ASP A 847 24.33 10.69 22.02
C ASP A 847 23.18 10.57 23.03
N THR A 848 23.51 10.62 24.33
CA THR A 848 22.58 10.44 25.46
C THR A 848 22.87 11.39 26.61
N ALA A 849 22.00 11.41 27.62
CA ALA A 849 22.21 12.17 28.85
C ALA A 849 23.52 11.82 29.58
N VAL A 850 24.04 10.59 29.43
CA VAL A 850 25.32 10.18 30.03
C VAL A 850 26.51 10.85 29.34
N ALA A 851 26.44 11.07 28.03
CA ALA A 851 27.46 11.83 27.30
C ALA A 851 27.54 13.27 27.82
N HIS A 852 26.38 13.92 27.99
CA HIS A 852 26.29 15.25 28.58
C HIS A 852 26.75 15.29 30.04
N LEU A 853 26.42 14.27 30.85
CA LEU A 853 26.85 14.17 32.24
C LEU A 853 28.38 14.07 32.34
N ALA A 854 29.00 13.15 31.59
CA ALA A 854 30.45 12.98 31.58
C ALA A 854 31.16 14.28 31.17
N GLY A 855 30.66 14.95 30.12
CA GLY A 855 31.15 16.25 29.71
C GLY A 855 30.98 17.33 30.78
N ALA A 856 29.84 17.37 31.48
CA ALA A 856 29.56 18.35 32.54
C ALA A 856 30.45 18.17 33.79
N LEU A 857 30.87 16.94 34.08
CA LEU A 857 31.82 16.59 35.13
C LEU A 857 33.28 16.85 34.72
N GLY A 858 33.54 17.26 33.47
CA GLY A 858 34.90 17.40 32.95
C GLY A 858 35.63 16.05 32.80
N LYS A 859 34.89 14.94 32.72
CA LYS A 859 35.45 13.61 32.44
C LYS A 859 35.80 13.52 30.94
N PRO A 860 36.91 12.87 30.55
CA PRO A 860 37.13 12.49 29.15
C PRO A 860 35.94 11.67 28.65
N VAL A 861 35.38 12.06 27.50
CA VAL A 861 34.21 11.39 26.93
C VAL A 861 34.34 11.25 25.42
N TRP A 862 34.09 10.05 24.90
CA TRP A 862 34.02 9.79 23.47
C TRP A 862 32.57 9.55 23.08
N ILE A 863 32.09 10.33 22.12
CA ILE A 863 30.69 10.36 21.75
C ILE A 863 30.54 9.76 20.35
N LEU A 864 29.79 8.66 20.28
CA LEU A 864 29.49 7.96 19.03
C LEU A 864 28.24 8.59 18.42
N LEU A 865 28.39 9.17 17.24
CA LEU A 865 27.35 9.97 16.60
C LEU A 865 26.85 9.30 15.32
N PRO A 866 25.53 9.34 15.07
CA PRO A 866 24.99 8.96 13.77
C PRO A 866 25.48 9.90 12.68
N PHE A 867 25.28 9.52 11.43
CA PHE A 867 25.62 10.35 10.28
C PHE A 867 24.92 11.73 10.34
N ALA A 868 23.59 11.73 10.53
CA ALA A 868 22.81 12.92 10.80
C ALA A 868 22.73 13.17 12.32
N SER A 869 23.74 13.84 12.87
CA SER A 869 23.86 14.13 14.29
C SER A 869 23.05 15.34 14.75
N ASP A 870 22.75 15.40 16.05
CA ASP A 870 22.15 16.58 16.66
C ASP A 870 23.01 17.85 16.49
N TRP A 871 22.35 19.00 16.41
CA TRP A 871 22.98 20.30 16.16
C TRP A 871 24.02 20.69 17.21
N ARG A 872 23.90 20.19 18.45
CA ARG A 872 24.87 20.44 19.54
C ARG A 872 26.27 19.99 19.21
N TRP A 873 26.37 18.96 18.36
CA TRP A 873 27.64 18.39 17.95
C TRP A 873 28.21 19.07 16.71
N MET A 874 27.45 19.95 16.03
CA MET A 874 27.82 20.62 14.77
C MET A 874 28.16 19.65 13.63
N HIS A 875 28.34 20.19 12.42
CA HIS A 875 28.74 19.44 11.23
C HIS A 875 30.29 19.36 11.08
N LEU A 876 30.80 18.20 10.64
CA LEU A 876 32.21 17.96 10.23
C LEU A 876 33.32 18.21 11.27
N ARG A 877 33.01 18.09 12.57
CA ARG A 877 34.00 18.24 13.66
C ARG A 877 34.21 16.97 14.47
N GLU A 878 35.43 16.77 14.97
CA GLU A 878 35.80 15.68 15.89
C GLU A 878 35.90 16.12 17.36
N ASP A 879 35.68 17.40 17.65
CA ASP A 879 35.69 18.00 18.98
C ASP A 879 34.32 18.62 19.31
N SER A 880 34.08 18.95 20.59
CA SER A 880 32.86 19.63 21.02
C SER A 880 33.16 21.03 21.58
N PRO A 881 32.53 22.09 21.04
CA PRO A 881 32.65 23.42 21.64
C PRO A 881 31.92 23.52 22.99
N TRP A 882 31.02 22.59 23.31
CA TRP A 882 30.29 22.54 24.58
C TRP A 882 31.04 21.80 25.68
N TYR A 883 31.88 20.84 25.31
CA TYR A 883 32.60 19.95 26.22
C TYR A 883 34.06 19.81 25.77
N PRO A 884 34.99 20.57 26.38
CA PRO A 884 36.40 20.54 25.99
C PRO A 884 37.08 19.16 26.12
N THR A 885 36.50 18.27 26.93
CA THR A 885 36.99 16.91 27.16
C THR A 885 36.37 15.87 26.23
N ALA A 886 35.47 16.28 25.32
CA ALA A 886 34.78 15.40 24.42
C ALA A 886 35.51 15.20 23.10
N ARG A 887 35.50 13.96 22.61
CA ARG A 887 35.90 13.59 21.24
C ARG A 887 34.75 12.92 20.52
N LEU A 888 34.51 13.30 19.27
CA LEU A 888 33.36 12.87 18.49
C LEU A 888 33.77 11.84 17.43
N PHE A 889 33.05 10.74 17.37
CA PHE A 889 33.23 9.67 16.38
C PHE A 889 31.95 9.52 15.58
N ARG A 890 31.96 9.97 14.32
CA ARG A 890 30.78 10.02 13.46
C ARG A 890 30.77 8.88 12.46
N GLN A 891 29.58 8.38 12.19
CA GLN A 891 29.39 7.50 11.04
C GLN A 891 29.76 8.25 9.73
N PRO A 892 30.55 7.63 8.85
CA PRO A 892 30.84 8.19 7.53
C PRO A 892 29.62 8.12 6.59
N ARG A 893 28.69 7.19 6.86
CA ARG A 893 27.40 7.02 6.18
C ARG A 893 26.41 6.39 7.16
N SER A 894 25.12 6.64 6.96
CA SER A 894 24.06 6.12 7.85
C SER A 894 24.18 4.61 8.05
N GLY A 895 24.22 4.18 9.32
CA GLY A 895 24.28 2.77 9.72
C GLY A 895 25.68 2.15 9.80
N ASP A 896 26.73 2.85 9.39
CA ASP A 896 28.11 2.35 9.41
C ASP A 896 28.76 2.49 10.80
N TRP A 897 28.24 1.73 11.76
CA TRP A 897 28.77 1.66 13.12
C TRP A 897 30.09 0.89 13.20
N ASP A 898 30.36 -0.04 12.28
CA ASP A 898 31.57 -0.86 12.32
C ASP A 898 32.82 0.01 12.13
N SER A 899 32.83 0.89 11.13
CA SER A 899 33.93 1.85 10.90
C SER A 899 34.15 2.79 12.10
N VAL A 900 33.07 3.16 12.79
CA VAL A 900 33.14 3.98 14.01
C VAL A 900 33.84 3.21 15.13
N LEU A 901 33.45 1.96 15.36
CA LEU A 901 33.99 1.14 16.44
C LEU A 901 35.42 0.68 16.19
N GLU A 902 35.81 0.44 14.94
CA GLU A 902 37.22 0.20 14.55
C GLU A 902 38.11 1.39 14.92
N ARG A 903 37.66 2.61 14.61
CA ARG A 903 38.38 3.84 14.99
C ARG A 903 38.46 3.99 16.51
N VAL A 904 37.38 3.69 17.23
CA VAL A 904 37.36 3.72 18.70
C VAL A 904 38.37 2.74 19.29
N ALA A 905 38.40 1.49 18.81
CA ALA A 905 39.35 0.48 19.26
C ALA A 905 40.81 0.92 19.04
N ALA A 906 41.11 1.44 17.84
CA ALA A 906 42.45 1.94 17.52
C ALA A 906 42.89 3.11 18.42
N GLU A 907 41.96 3.98 18.80
CA GLU A 907 42.25 5.11 19.70
C GLU A 907 42.39 4.68 21.17
N LEU A 908 41.66 3.65 21.62
CA LEU A 908 41.85 3.07 22.95
C LEU A 908 43.25 2.46 23.10
N GLU A 909 43.72 1.74 22.08
CA GLU A 909 45.08 1.19 22.06
C GLU A 909 46.16 2.29 22.14
N LYS A 910 45.95 3.42 21.45
CA LYS A 910 46.85 4.58 21.56
C LYS A 910 46.82 5.22 22.95
N LEU A 911 45.64 5.31 23.58
CA LEU A 911 45.49 5.85 24.93
C LEU A 911 46.27 5.01 25.95
N ARG A 912 46.26 3.67 25.80
CA ARG A 912 47.09 2.76 26.60
C ARG A 912 48.58 3.04 26.44
N ALA A 913 49.06 3.15 25.19
CA ALA A 913 50.48 3.35 24.89
C ALA A 913 51.05 4.67 25.45
N ARG A 914 50.21 5.61 25.87
CA ARG A 914 50.61 6.86 26.54
C ARG A 914 50.63 6.76 28.08
N ARG A 915 50.04 5.71 28.65
CA ARG A 915 49.94 5.46 30.10
C ARG A 915 50.94 4.42 30.61
N GLY A 916 51.34 3.47 29.77
CA GLY A 916 52.49 2.59 30.01
C GLY A 916 53.77 3.26 29.58
#